data_AF-A0A5B8XV28-F1
#
_entry.id   AF-A0A5B8XV28-F1
#
_cell.length_a   1.000
_cell.length_b   1.000
_cell.length_c   1.000
_cell.angle_alpha   90.00
_cell.angle_beta   90.00
_cell.angle_gamma   90.00
#
_symmetry.space_group_name_H-M   'P 1'
#
loop_
_entity.id
_entity.type
_entity.pdbx_description
1 polymer ?
#
loop_
_entity_poly.entity_id
_entity_poly.type
_entity_poly.pdbx_seq_one_letter_code
_entity_poly.pdbx_strand_id
1 'polypeptide(L)'
;MLNKKLLILGMLVFWNAGCSGCDDTATGGAGIGEACVLEEDCAEGLVCTDGLCAEPNTEPRDTDRDGIPDSEDNCPDIPNPLQEDSDNNGIGDACEPPSGDDRDGDGVRDSEDNCPDEPNPSQSDVDGDGIGDACDPDADDDGTLNEDDNCPLVPNPGQEDQDGDGQGDVCDDSDGDGVLDNEDNCPDVSNPNQSDQDGDGIGDACDDDRDGDGVINTNDNCPDVENPEQEDTDEDGVGDACDPDTTRREGRPFDDTCIYGAPIGVFEPELKWSLGIGANDPYPDRTQVMMTPVVANLTDDDADGVIGTRDTPDIIYGTFSTFVKASHDDLRRGVLRAASGDGTGLLWSVGADELGIGSGGGINPGGNIAVGDIDNDGFVEIIASVWSDTAETGGLVAVSHDGQVLWMTSYSRNGLLQPRQFKSWWGGPSIADLDGDGNPEIIMGATVFTNTGDLKWDAATSATLTGPMGEGINWPNGDSTRTTYTGPLSVVADLDGVTDPTLNRKTQEVVTGRTAYKHDGTVLWEADANLPDGFPAIGDFNGDGNPEVVVAANGDIRIHDGLTGAVVWGPVDLEAGRLGAPTVADLTGDGNPEIGVAGQREFFALTVNLNTPNPTLNQAVLWSNVTQDASSSMTGSSVFDFEGDGKAELVYNDELYLRVYDGTTGDVLFEQPNTSYTAVEYPIIVDVNNDGAANIVVGTNDFECDDVLPCPKGFSGIRVFGDDNDNWVSTRRIWNQHSYHINNVNEDGSIPSQETSSWVDHNTYRLNRQTELDPQAAPDLILEEPQGLFDACTGTLTTWVTNAGAVRVGAGLPVSFYGDDGSGQQYLGQALTQLPMEPGDSERVRLNVTLTNAGPWAFFAVADDLMGAGAPGTQNECNEDNNQILVPAVTDCQP
;
A
#
# COMPACT_ATOMS: atom_id res chain seq x y z
N MET A 1 -13.33 24.94 46.15
CA MET A 1 -13.39 24.81 47.64
C MET A 1 -14.65 24.02 48.01
N LEU A 2 -14.64 23.29 49.14
CA LEU A 2 -15.78 22.66 49.85
C LEU A 2 -16.99 22.05 49.06
N ASN A 3 -16.96 20.72 48.92
CA ASN A 3 -17.91 19.77 49.57
C ASN A 3 -19.46 19.92 49.42
N LYS A 4 -20.10 19.00 48.68
CA LYS A 4 -21.09 17.95 49.12
C LYS A 4 -21.78 17.32 47.89
N LYS A 5 -21.97 16.01 47.69
CA LYS A 5 -22.29 14.78 48.49
C LYS A 5 -23.78 14.40 48.60
N LEU A 6 -24.12 13.24 48.00
CA LEU A 6 -25.02 12.17 48.47
C LEU A 6 -24.40 10.84 47.93
N LEU A 7 -24.13 9.73 48.66
CA LEU A 7 -24.92 8.86 49.57
C LEU A 7 -26.01 8.09 48.77
N ILE A 8 -26.07 6.75 48.67
CA ILE A 8 -25.88 5.58 49.59
C ILE A 8 -25.78 4.29 48.70
N LEU A 9 -25.16 3.11 48.96
CA LEU A 9 -24.12 2.48 49.84
C LEU A 9 -23.91 1.02 49.27
N GLY A 10 -22.92 0.16 49.59
CA GLY A 10 -21.65 0.26 50.33
C GLY A 10 -21.09 -1.11 50.83
N MET A 11 -19.75 -1.21 51.01
CA MET A 11 -18.97 -1.92 52.08
C MET A 11 -19.36 -3.34 52.58
N LEU A 12 -18.48 -4.34 52.85
CA LEU A 12 -17.01 -4.49 53.10
C LEU A 12 -16.52 -5.85 52.47
N VAL A 13 -15.28 -6.12 52.02
CA VAL A 13 -13.88 -5.91 52.50
C VAL A 13 -13.38 -6.90 53.57
N PHE A 14 -12.39 -7.76 53.22
CA PHE A 14 -11.24 -8.33 53.98
C PHE A 14 -10.59 -9.49 53.15
N TRP A 15 -9.31 -9.90 53.22
CA TRP A 15 -8.00 -9.23 53.40
C TRP A 15 -6.86 -10.25 53.08
N ASN A 16 -5.66 -9.77 52.73
CA ASN A 16 -4.49 -10.57 52.29
C ASN A 16 -4.06 -11.77 53.18
N ALA A 17 -3.57 -12.84 52.53
CA ALA A 17 -2.34 -13.56 52.91
C ALA A 17 -1.80 -14.38 51.71
N GLY A 18 -0.48 -14.38 51.49
CA GLY A 18 0.19 -15.24 50.50
C GLY A 18 0.87 -16.46 51.16
N CYS A 19 1.25 -17.45 50.36
CA CYS A 19 2.06 -18.60 50.79
C CYS A 19 3.16 -18.91 49.75
N SER A 20 4.16 -19.71 50.11
CA SER A 20 5.34 -19.96 49.29
C SER A 20 5.85 -21.41 49.40
N GLY A 21 5.98 -22.10 48.28
CA GLY A 21 6.81 -23.31 48.11
C GLY A 21 6.06 -24.65 48.14
N CYS A 22 6.48 -25.52 47.22
CA CYS A 22 5.95 -26.85 46.88
C CYS A 22 4.55 -26.81 46.22
N ASP A 23 4.25 -27.66 45.23
CA ASP A 23 5.00 -28.84 44.72
C ASP A 23 5.10 -28.84 43.18
N ASP A 24 6.05 -29.60 42.62
CA ASP A 24 6.06 -29.89 41.18
C ASP A 24 4.93 -30.88 40.82
N THR A 25 4.55 -30.92 39.54
CA THR A 25 3.51 -31.80 38.93
C THR A 25 2.04 -31.44 39.22
N ALA A 26 1.55 -30.42 38.52
CA ALA A 26 0.15 -30.34 38.09
C ALA A 26 0.08 -29.66 36.71
N THR A 27 -0.36 -30.38 35.69
CA THR A 27 -0.90 -29.77 34.46
C THR A 27 -2.30 -29.24 34.79
N GLY A 28 -2.62 -28.05 34.30
CA GLY A 28 -3.89 -27.37 34.58
C GLY A 28 -3.85 -25.97 33.99
N GLY A 29 -4.41 -25.84 32.79
CA GLY A 29 -4.64 -24.55 32.14
C GLY A 29 -5.75 -23.73 32.79
N ALA A 30 -6.17 -22.68 32.09
CA ALA A 30 -7.17 -21.71 32.51
C ALA A 30 -8.55 -22.35 32.79
N GLY A 31 -9.24 -21.83 33.81
CA GLY A 31 -10.54 -22.30 34.24
C GLY A 31 -11.72 -21.65 33.50
N ILE A 32 -12.94 -22.12 33.77
CA ILE A 32 -14.16 -21.64 33.11
C ILE A 32 -14.32 -20.12 33.29
N GLY A 33 -14.37 -19.38 32.17
CA GLY A 33 -14.47 -17.93 32.13
C GLY A 33 -13.14 -17.17 32.32
N GLU A 34 -12.00 -17.85 32.30
CA GLU A 34 -10.68 -17.25 32.14
C GLU A 34 -10.29 -17.26 30.65
N ALA A 35 -9.38 -16.35 30.23
CA ALA A 35 -9.10 -16.12 28.81
C ALA A 35 -8.17 -17.16 28.18
N CYS A 36 -8.35 -17.41 26.89
CA CYS A 36 -7.59 -18.34 26.05
C CYS A 36 -7.48 -17.83 24.61
N VAL A 37 -6.53 -18.40 23.86
CA VAL A 37 -6.37 -18.22 22.41
C VAL A 37 -6.46 -19.57 21.69
N LEU A 38 -5.98 -20.65 22.33
CA LEU A 38 -6.01 -22.03 21.84
C LEU A 38 -6.64 -22.97 22.89
N GLU A 39 -7.12 -24.14 22.46
CA GLU A 39 -7.68 -25.15 23.40
C GLU A 39 -6.67 -25.61 24.46
N GLU A 40 -5.37 -25.61 24.13
CA GLU A 40 -4.30 -26.01 25.05
C GLU A 40 -3.99 -24.98 26.15
N ASP A 41 -4.53 -23.76 26.07
CA ASP A 41 -4.50 -22.79 27.18
C ASP A 41 -5.45 -23.20 28.33
N CYS A 42 -6.48 -24.00 28.03
CA CYS A 42 -7.54 -24.35 28.97
C CYS A 42 -7.21 -25.60 29.82
N ALA A 43 -7.90 -25.77 30.95
CA ALA A 43 -7.75 -26.97 31.78
C ALA A 43 -8.17 -28.25 31.02
N GLU A 44 -7.53 -29.40 31.33
CA GLU A 44 -7.85 -30.70 30.70
C GLU A 44 -9.35 -31.01 30.80
N GLY A 45 -10.05 -30.95 29.65
CA GLY A 45 -11.49 -31.17 29.56
C GLY A 45 -12.34 -29.92 29.29
N LEU A 46 -11.74 -28.73 29.16
CA LEU A 46 -12.37 -27.49 28.69
C LEU A 46 -11.97 -27.19 27.23
N VAL A 47 -12.72 -26.32 26.55
CA VAL A 47 -12.42 -25.82 25.19
C VAL A 47 -12.34 -24.29 25.18
N CYS A 48 -11.64 -23.70 24.20
CA CYS A 48 -11.61 -22.25 24.02
C CYS A 48 -12.78 -21.81 23.12
N THR A 49 -13.61 -20.86 23.58
CA THR A 49 -14.77 -20.35 22.82
C THR A 49 -14.94 -18.86 23.13
N ASP A 50 -15.08 -18.02 22.10
CA ASP A 50 -15.15 -16.56 22.20
C ASP A 50 -14.02 -15.93 23.07
N GLY A 51 -12.82 -16.52 23.00
CA GLY A 51 -11.64 -16.10 23.77
C GLY A 51 -11.68 -16.46 25.26
N LEU A 52 -12.63 -17.28 25.71
CA LEU A 52 -12.75 -17.76 27.08
C LEU A 52 -12.80 -19.29 27.15
N CYS A 53 -12.19 -19.88 28.18
CA CYS A 53 -12.33 -21.31 28.43
C CYS A 53 -13.76 -21.62 28.88
N ALA A 54 -14.42 -22.54 28.20
CA ALA A 54 -15.75 -23.05 28.51
C ALA A 54 -15.70 -24.55 28.79
N GLU A 55 -16.70 -25.06 29.52
CA GLU A 55 -17.00 -26.50 29.44
C GLU A 55 -17.34 -26.81 27.96
N PRO A 56 -16.85 -27.91 27.38
CA PRO A 56 -17.28 -28.33 26.05
C PRO A 56 -18.78 -28.52 26.10
N ASN A 57 -19.50 -28.23 25.02
CA ASN A 57 -20.95 -28.38 25.03
C ASN A 57 -21.32 -29.88 24.99
N THR A 58 -21.33 -30.50 26.18
CA THR A 58 -21.70 -31.89 26.42
C THR A 58 -23.12 -32.04 26.96
N GLU A 59 -24.00 -31.07 26.69
CA GLU A 59 -25.38 -31.47 26.43
C GLU A 59 -25.31 -32.41 25.23
N PRO A 60 -25.72 -33.68 25.36
CA PRO A 60 -25.64 -34.61 24.25
C PRO A 60 -26.40 -34.07 23.05
N ARG A 61 -26.00 -34.49 21.85
CA ARG A 61 -26.80 -34.23 20.68
C ARG A 61 -28.20 -34.81 20.93
N ASP A 62 -29.20 -33.95 20.77
CA ASP A 62 -30.63 -34.17 20.90
C ASP A 62 -31.18 -33.45 19.66
N THR A 63 -31.25 -34.21 18.57
CA THR A 63 -31.41 -33.67 17.21
C THR A 63 -32.82 -33.16 16.97
N ASP A 64 -33.83 -33.80 17.57
CA ASP A 64 -35.24 -33.45 17.44
C ASP A 64 -35.80 -32.56 18.57
N ARG A 65 -35.09 -32.49 19.71
CA ARG A 65 -35.36 -31.65 20.90
C ARG A 65 -36.53 -32.12 21.76
N ASP A 66 -36.76 -33.44 21.83
CA ASP A 66 -37.74 -34.04 22.73
C ASP A 66 -37.31 -34.02 24.22
N GLY A 67 -35.99 -33.98 24.48
CA GLY A 67 -35.37 -34.04 25.80
C GLY A 67 -34.62 -35.35 26.13
N ILE A 68 -34.48 -36.28 25.17
CA ILE A 68 -33.67 -37.49 25.24
C ILE A 68 -32.48 -37.37 24.26
N PRO A 69 -31.23 -37.63 24.70
CA PRO A 69 -30.06 -37.70 23.82
C PRO A 69 -30.15 -38.71 22.67
N ASP A 70 -29.68 -38.37 21.46
CA ASP A 70 -29.48 -39.26 20.29
C ASP A 70 -28.83 -40.62 20.64
N SER A 71 -28.02 -40.66 21.71
CA SER A 71 -27.29 -41.84 22.18
C SER A 71 -28.05 -42.74 23.17
N GLU A 72 -29.14 -42.25 23.75
CA GLU A 72 -30.06 -42.99 24.62
C GLU A 72 -31.50 -43.09 24.05
N ASP A 73 -31.77 -42.35 22.96
CA ASP A 73 -33.02 -42.31 22.21
C ASP A 73 -33.16 -43.50 21.24
N ASN A 74 -34.37 -44.05 21.14
CA ASN A 74 -34.76 -45.07 20.17
C ASN A 74 -35.41 -44.51 18.88
N CYS A 75 -35.63 -43.19 18.78
CA CYS A 75 -36.04 -42.44 17.58
C CYS A 75 -35.33 -41.07 17.41
N PRO A 76 -33.97 -40.99 17.29
CA PRO A 76 -33.17 -39.74 17.33
C PRO A 76 -33.54 -38.55 16.44
N ASP A 77 -34.49 -38.69 15.51
CA ASP A 77 -34.94 -37.66 14.57
C ASP A 77 -36.47 -37.41 14.64
N ILE A 78 -37.23 -38.06 15.55
CA ILE A 78 -38.70 -38.01 15.65
C ILE A 78 -39.20 -37.98 17.12
N PRO A 79 -39.67 -36.82 17.65
CA PRO A 79 -39.84 -36.60 19.09
C PRO A 79 -40.78 -37.59 19.80
N ASN A 80 -40.25 -38.40 20.71
CA ASN A 80 -41.01 -39.42 21.45
C ASN A 80 -40.65 -39.53 22.96
N PRO A 81 -40.90 -38.52 23.84
CA PRO A 81 -40.30 -38.41 25.20
C PRO A 81 -40.69 -39.47 26.24
N LEU A 82 -41.43 -40.50 25.81
CA LEU A 82 -41.84 -41.66 26.58
C LEU A 82 -41.04 -42.92 26.24
N GLN A 83 -40.29 -42.92 25.13
CA GLN A 83 -39.40 -44.00 24.68
C GLN A 83 -40.14 -45.36 24.65
N GLU A 84 -41.34 -45.37 24.07
CA GLU A 84 -42.15 -46.59 23.93
C GLU A 84 -41.58 -47.45 22.79
N ASP A 85 -41.24 -48.69 23.11
CA ASP A 85 -40.79 -49.76 22.20
C ASP A 85 -41.59 -51.02 22.59
N SER A 86 -42.58 -51.36 21.78
CA SER A 86 -43.58 -52.39 22.06
C SER A 86 -43.12 -53.81 21.75
N ASP A 87 -42.18 -53.99 20.82
CA ASP A 87 -41.67 -55.32 20.39
C ASP A 87 -40.30 -55.66 21.03
N ASN A 88 -39.58 -54.63 21.49
CA ASN A 88 -38.26 -54.62 22.14
C ASN A 88 -37.09 -54.89 21.19
N ASN A 89 -37.14 -54.38 19.94
CA ASN A 89 -36.05 -54.45 18.97
C ASN A 89 -35.02 -53.31 19.07
N GLY A 90 -35.35 -52.18 19.72
CA GLY A 90 -34.46 -51.04 19.90
C GLY A 90 -34.67 -49.87 18.93
N ILE A 91 -35.71 -49.90 18.10
CA ILE A 91 -36.30 -48.76 17.40
C ILE A 91 -37.62 -48.44 18.11
N GLY A 92 -37.94 -47.17 18.33
CA GLY A 92 -39.17 -46.78 19.05
C GLY A 92 -40.43 -46.86 18.19
N ASP A 93 -41.59 -47.06 18.83
CA ASP A 93 -42.92 -47.16 18.19
C ASP A 93 -43.29 -45.91 17.36
N ALA A 94 -42.58 -44.79 17.54
CA ALA A 94 -42.78 -43.53 16.82
C ALA A 94 -42.02 -43.45 15.47
N CYS A 95 -40.98 -44.27 15.29
CA CYS A 95 -40.12 -44.30 14.11
C CYS A 95 -39.93 -45.72 13.54
N GLU A 96 -40.55 -46.75 14.14
CA GLU A 96 -40.55 -48.11 13.60
C GLU A 96 -41.21 -48.13 12.20
N PRO A 97 -40.49 -48.54 11.13
CA PRO A 97 -41.06 -48.59 9.80
C PRO A 97 -42.11 -49.70 9.69
N PRO A 98 -43.13 -49.54 8.81
CA PRO A 98 -44.20 -50.51 8.62
C PRO A 98 -43.73 -51.97 8.48
N SER A 99 -44.14 -52.83 9.42
CA SER A 99 -43.78 -54.27 9.41
C SER A 99 -44.58 -55.11 8.40
N GLY A 100 -44.51 -54.73 7.13
CA GLY A 100 -44.81 -55.56 5.96
C GLY A 100 -46.23 -55.48 5.40
N ASP A 101 -46.46 -54.50 4.54
CA ASP A 101 -47.08 -54.63 3.21
C ASP A 101 -46.87 -53.27 2.50
N ASP A 102 -45.83 -53.23 1.66
CA ASP A 102 -45.33 -52.15 0.80
C ASP A 102 -44.86 -52.89 -0.47
N ARG A 103 -45.37 -52.52 -1.64
CA ARG A 103 -45.29 -53.35 -2.86
C ARG A 103 -44.23 -52.93 -3.86
N ASP A 104 -43.94 -51.64 -3.95
CA ASP A 104 -43.02 -51.06 -4.92
C ASP A 104 -41.75 -50.47 -4.28
N GLY A 105 -41.77 -50.20 -2.97
CA GLY A 105 -40.64 -49.78 -2.16
C GLY A 105 -40.47 -48.27 -2.01
N ASP A 106 -41.53 -47.48 -2.14
CA ASP A 106 -41.51 -46.01 -2.03
C ASP A 106 -41.36 -45.50 -0.58
N GLY A 107 -41.86 -46.26 0.41
CA GLY A 107 -41.83 -45.95 1.85
C GLY A 107 -43.21 -45.87 2.53
N VAL A 108 -44.30 -45.87 1.76
CA VAL A 108 -45.69 -45.86 2.21
C VAL A 108 -46.23 -47.30 2.26
N ARG A 109 -47.37 -47.54 2.94
CA ARG A 109 -47.99 -48.87 3.02
C ARG A 109 -49.05 -49.05 1.95
N ASP A 110 -49.15 -50.26 1.40
CA ASP A 110 -50.26 -50.78 0.55
C ASP A 110 -51.71 -50.37 0.95
N SER A 111 -51.93 -50.01 2.22
CA SER A 111 -53.22 -49.65 2.81
C SER A 111 -53.43 -48.16 3.11
N GLU A 112 -52.37 -47.37 2.97
CA GLU A 112 -52.30 -45.93 3.24
C GLU A 112 -51.79 -45.14 2.01
N ASP A 113 -51.36 -45.88 0.98
CA ASP A 113 -50.82 -45.45 -0.30
C ASP A 113 -51.90 -45.30 -1.39
N ASN A 114 -51.84 -44.22 -2.18
CA ASN A 114 -52.73 -43.92 -3.30
C ASN A 114 -52.22 -44.39 -4.68
N CYS A 115 -50.97 -44.87 -4.81
CA CYS A 115 -50.45 -45.61 -5.96
C CYS A 115 -49.77 -46.96 -5.61
N PRO A 116 -50.48 -47.97 -5.04
CA PRO A 116 -49.87 -49.22 -4.49
C PRO A 116 -49.17 -50.21 -5.43
N ASP A 117 -48.76 -49.81 -6.63
CA ASP A 117 -47.91 -50.57 -7.55
C ASP A 117 -46.94 -49.64 -8.36
N GLU A 118 -46.85 -48.33 -8.07
CA GLU A 118 -46.09 -47.29 -8.80
C GLU A 118 -45.56 -46.17 -7.85
N PRO A 119 -44.24 -46.13 -7.52
CA PRO A 119 -43.70 -45.35 -6.40
C PRO A 119 -43.96 -43.83 -6.42
N ASN A 120 -44.62 -43.29 -5.39
CA ASN A 120 -44.87 -41.86 -5.22
C ASN A 120 -44.75 -41.36 -3.75
N PRO A 121 -43.53 -41.23 -3.18
CA PRO A 121 -43.33 -40.98 -1.75
C PRO A 121 -43.91 -39.68 -1.19
N SER A 122 -44.33 -38.74 -2.05
CA SER A 122 -45.04 -37.52 -1.67
C SER A 122 -46.53 -37.75 -1.39
N GLN A 123 -47.11 -38.83 -1.91
CA GLN A 123 -48.54 -39.15 -1.87
C GLN A 123 -49.39 -37.96 -2.37
N SER A 124 -48.93 -37.36 -3.47
CA SER A 124 -49.66 -36.31 -4.18
C SER A 124 -50.96 -36.86 -4.75
N ASP A 125 -52.01 -36.03 -4.73
CA ASP A 125 -53.41 -36.36 -4.99
C ASP A 125 -54.10 -35.01 -5.31
N VAL A 126 -53.89 -34.48 -6.53
CA VAL A 126 -54.28 -33.10 -6.90
C VAL A 126 -55.80 -32.91 -6.96
N ASP A 127 -56.55 -33.87 -7.51
CA ASP A 127 -58.02 -33.80 -7.60
C ASP A 127 -58.73 -34.21 -6.29
N GLY A 128 -58.15 -35.14 -5.52
CA GLY A 128 -58.72 -35.69 -4.30
C GLY A 128 -59.60 -36.94 -4.47
N ASP A 129 -59.52 -37.68 -5.59
CA ASP A 129 -60.22 -38.97 -5.80
C ASP A 129 -59.72 -40.04 -4.83
N GLY A 130 -58.41 -40.05 -4.54
CA GLY A 130 -57.73 -41.11 -3.80
C GLY A 130 -56.93 -42.08 -4.68
N ILE A 131 -56.62 -41.70 -5.92
CA ILE A 131 -55.54 -42.23 -6.76
C ILE A 131 -54.47 -41.14 -6.84
N GLY A 132 -53.18 -41.48 -6.78
CA GLY A 132 -52.13 -40.47 -6.80
C GLY A 132 -51.70 -40.03 -8.20
N ASP A 133 -51.20 -38.80 -8.33
CA ASP A 133 -50.80 -38.17 -9.61
C ASP A 133 -49.88 -39.06 -10.48
N ALA A 134 -49.06 -39.89 -9.84
CA ALA A 134 -48.10 -40.77 -10.51
C ALA A 134 -48.74 -41.96 -11.24
N CYS A 135 -49.96 -42.35 -10.86
CA CYS A 135 -50.67 -43.51 -11.40
C CYS A 135 -52.09 -43.19 -11.91
N ASP A 136 -52.59 -41.96 -11.71
CA ASP A 136 -53.83 -41.50 -12.33
C ASP A 136 -53.63 -41.09 -13.81
N PRO A 137 -54.57 -41.40 -14.72
CA PRO A 137 -54.51 -40.95 -16.12
C PRO A 137 -55.01 -39.51 -16.41
N ASP A 138 -55.66 -38.82 -15.46
CA ASP A 138 -56.37 -37.52 -15.59
C ASP A 138 -56.23 -36.80 -14.22
N ALA A 139 -54.98 -36.46 -13.84
CA ALA A 139 -54.56 -36.33 -12.44
C ALA A 139 -55.18 -35.15 -11.65
N ASP A 140 -55.97 -34.30 -12.30
CA ASP A 140 -56.60 -33.12 -11.70
C ASP A 140 -58.14 -32.99 -11.99
N ASP A 141 -58.77 -34.03 -12.58
CA ASP A 141 -60.19 -34.12 -13.02
C ASP A 141 -60.65 -32.94 -13.92
N ASP A 142 -59.71 -32.38 -14.71
CA ASP A 142 -59.98 -31.51 -15.87
C ASP A 142 -60.91 -32.20 -16.89
N GLY A 143 -60.64 -33.48 -17.16
CA GLY A 143 -61.23 -34.28 -18.23
C GLY A 143 -60.34 -34.38 -19.49
N THR A 144 -59.08 -33.99 -19.38
CA THR A 144 -58.00 -34.19 -20.36
C THR A 144 -57.00 -35.19 -19.76
N LEU A 145 -56.54 -36.16 -20.56
CA LEU A 145 -55.62 -37.17 -20.04
C LEU A 145 -54.18 -36.64 -20.05
N ASN A 146 -53.38 -36.98 -19.05
CA ASN A 146 -51.98 -36.57 -18.88
C ASN A 146 -51.04 -36.86 -20.10
N GLU A 147 -51.49 -37.63 -21.11
CA GLU A 147 -50.76 -37.88 -22.38
C GLU A 147 -51.13 -36.94 -23.55
N ASP A 148 -52.23 -36.19 -23.43
CA ASP A 148 -52.77 -35.21 -24.39
C ASP A 148 -52.90 -33.79 -23.75
N ASP A 149 -52.40 -33.61 -22.52
CA ASP A 149 -52.56 -32.42 -21.65
C ASP A 149 -51.28 -31.55 -21.58
N ASN A 150 -51.43 -30.22 -21.60
CA ASN A 150 -50.35 -29.23 -21.48
C ASN A 150 -50.11 -28.65 -20.06
N CYS A 151 -50.98 -28.90 -19.08
CA CYS A 151 -50.76 -28.60 -17.66
C CYS A 151 -51.22 -29.75 -16.73
N PRO A 152 -50.57 -30.95 -16.75
CA PRO A 152 -51.12 -32.20 -16.16
C PRO A 152 -51.25 -32.29 -14.62
N LEU A 153 -51.23 -31.16 -13.91
CA LEU A 153 -51.37 -31.00 -12.46
C LEU A 153 -52.09 -29.68 -12.08
N VAL A 154 -52.67 -28.95 -13.05
CA VAL A 154 -53.27 -27.61 -12.88
C VAL A 154 -54.49 -27.44 -13.81
N PRO A 155 -55.74 -27.65 -13.32
CA PRO A 155 -56.91 -27.86 -14.18
C PRO A 155 -57.18 -26.73 -15.20
N ASN A 156 -57.08 -27.04 -16.50
CA ASN A 156 -57.25 -26.09 -17.60
C ASN A 156 -58.13 -26.61 -18.77
N PRO A 157 -59.45 -26.90 -18.60
CA PRO A 157 -60.21 -27.73 -19.57
C PRO A 157 -60.53 -27.08 -20.94
N GLY A 158 -59.93 -25.94 -21.23
CA GLY A 158 -59.88 -25.35 -22.57
C GLY A 158 -58.61 -25.71 -23.34
N GLN A 159 -57.56 -26.19 -22.66
CA GLN A 159 -56.21 -26.48 -23.17
C GLN A 159 -55.69 -25.27 -23.97
N GLU A 160 -55.70 -24.12 -23.29
CA GLU A 160 -55.12 -22.88 -23.79
C GLU A 160 -53.58 -22.95 -23.76
N ASP A 161 -53.01 -22.67 -24.93
CA ASP A 161 -51.59 -22.60 -25.29
C ASP A 161 -51.52 -21.44 -26.30
N GLN A 162 -50.92 -20.31 -25.90
CA GLN A 162 -50.99 -19.06 -26.65
C GLN A 162 -49.79 -18.80 -27.56
N ASP A 163 -48.60 -19.27 -27.20
CA ASP A 163 -47.36 -19.08 -27.97
C ASP A 163 -47.10 -20.23 -28.96
N GLY A 164 -47.44 -21.47 -28.59
CA GLY A 164 -47.27 -22.71 -29.35
C GLY A 164 -46.10 -23.61 -28.92
N ASP A 165 -45.55 -23.45 -27.71
CA ASP A 165 -44.46 -24.27 -27.15
C ASP A 165 -44.90 -25.72 -26.82
N GLY A 166 -45.98 -25.88 -26.04
CA GLY A 166 -46.48 -27.17 -25.57
C GLY A 166 -46.80 -27.26 -24.06
N GLN A 167 -46.43 -26.25 -23.27
CA GLN A 167 -46.99 -25.96 -21.93
C GLN A 167 -48.33 -25.19 -22.10
N GLY A 168 -48.92 -24.65 -21.03
CA GLY A 168 -50.23 -23.98 -21.10
C GLY A 168 -50.35 -22.74 -20.23
N ASP A 169 -51.19 -21.79 -20.68
CA ASP A 169 -51.37 -20.41 -20.16
C ASP A 169 -51.56 -20.28 -18.61
N VAL A 170 -51.81 -21.38 -17.88
CA VAL A 170 -52.02 -21.41 -16.42
C VAL A 170 -50.86 -22.02 -15.61
N CYS A 171 -49.92 -22.68 -16.28
CA CYS A 171 -48.75 -23.34 -15.67
C CYS A 171 -47.43 -22.94 -16.35
N ASP A 172 -47.45 -21.90 -17.19
CA ASP A 172 -46.29 -21.41 -17.93
C ASP A 172 -45.32 -20.61 -17.05
N ASP A 173 -44.03 -20.79 -17.32
CA ASP A 173 -42.86 -20.17 -16.66
C ASP A 173 -41.76 -20.12 -17.74
N SER A 174 -41.88 -19.11 -18.62
CA SER A 174 -41.21 -19.02 -19.92
C SER A 174 -39.68 -18.94 -19.85
N ASP A 175 -39.12 -18.49 -18.73
CA ASP A 175 -37.68 -18.41 -18.52
C ASP A 175 -37.12 -19.29 -17.38
N GLY A 176 -37.98 -19.83 -16.51
CA GLY A 176 -37.64 -20.83 -15.51
C GLY A 176 -37.22 -20.27 -14.15
N ASP A 177 -37.74 -19.12 -13.74
CA ASP A 177 -37.39 -18.42 -12.49
C ASP A 177 -38.15 -18.94 -11.26
N GLY A 178 -39.34 -19.52 -11.47
CA GLY A 178 -40.25 -20.02 -10.44
C GLY A 178 -41.49 -19.14 -10.17
N VAL A 179 -41.68 -18.04 -10.91
CA VAL A 179 -42.93 -17.27 -11.03
C VAL A 179 -43.59 -17.64 -12.37
N LEU A 180 -44.92 -17.61 -12.43
CA LEU A 180 -45.66 -17.94 -13.66
C LEU A 180 -45.87 -16.68 -14.52
N ASP A 181 -45.85 -16.80 -15.85
CA ASP A 181 -46.04 -15.71 -16.84
C ASP A 181 -47.27 -14.80 -16.61
N ASN A 182 -48.23 -15.23 -15.79
CA ASN A 182 -49.46 -14.51 -15.45
C ASN A 182 -49.43 -13.79 -14.08
N GLU A 183 -48.43 -14.04 -13.25
CA GLU A 183 -48.10 -13.30 -12.03
C GLU A 183 -46.72 -12.58 -12.10
N ASP A 184 -45.92 -12.87 -13.13
CA ASP A 184 -44.61 -12.29 -13.43
C ASP A 184 -44.68 -10.90 -14.12
N ASN A 185 -43.77 -10.00 -13.75
CA ASN A 185 -43.57 -8.68 -14.36
C ASN A 185 -42.45 -8.64 -15.44
N CYS A 186 -41.67 -9.72 -15.63
CA CYS A 186 -40.71 -9.92 -16.72
C CYS A 186 -40.75 -11.34 -17.36
N PRO A 187 -41.86 -11.83 -17.96
CA PRO A 187 -41.99 -13.20 -18.51
C PRO A 187 -40.99 -13.72 -19.56
N ASP A 188 -40.01 -12.91 -19.99
CA ASP A 188 -38.92 -13.31 -20.90
C ASP A 188 -37.52 -13.19 -20.22
N VAL A 189 -37.43 -12.72 -18.96
CA VAL A 189 -36.20 -12.20 -18.31
C VAL A 189 -36.15 -12.38 -16.77
N SER A 190 -36.04 -13.64 -16.35
CA SER A 190 -35.75 -14.20 -15.01
C SER A 190 -35.38 -13.20 -13.91
N ASN A 191 -36.31 -12.95 -12.99
CA ASN A 191 -36.18 -12.05 -11.85
C ASN A 191 -36.96 -12.55 -10.60
N PRO A 192 -36.52 -13.62 -9.89
CA PRO A 192 -37.32 -14.29 -8.83
C PRO A 192 -37.67 -13.44 -7.61
N ASN A 193 -37.18 -12.21 -7.55
CA ASN A 193 -37.48 -11.18 -6.56
C ASN A 193 -38.65 -10.27 -6.96
N GLN A 194 -39.15 -10.35 -8.20
CA GLN A 194 -40.30 -9.59 -8.73
C GLN A 194 -40.26 -8.11 -8.32
N SER A 195 -39.10 -7.49 -8.59
CA SER A 195 -38.85 -6.09 -8.25
C SER A 195 -39.32 -5.19 -9.40
N ASP A 196 -39.96 -4.10 -8.99
CA ASP A 196 -40.78 -3.16 -9.75
C ASP A 196 -40.65 -1.84 -8.98
N GLN A 197 -39.68 -1.03 -9.38
CA GLN A 197 -39.25 0.13 -8.59
C GLN A 197 -40.21 1.32 -8.67
N ASP A 198 -40.77 1.61 -9.86
CA ASP A 198 -41.71 2.73 -10.07
C ASP A 198 -43.19 2.36 -9.84
N GLY A 199 -43.56 1.09 -10.04
CA GLY A 199 -44.92 0.58 -9.92
C GLY A 199 -45.75 0.58 -11.22
N ASP A 200 -45.14 0.65 -12.40
CA ASP A 200 -45.78 0.48 -13.72
C ASP A 200 -46.38 -0.93 -13.88
N GLY A 201 -45.63 -1.95 -13.42
CA GLY A 201 -45.94 -3.37 -13.60
C GLY A 201 -45.08 -4.10 -14.64
N ILE A 202 -44.02 -3.46 -15.14
CA ILE A 202 -42.85 -4.09 -15.75
C ILE A 202 -41.79 -4.26 -14.64
N GLY A 203 -40.92 -5.27 -14.72
CA GLY A 203 -39.88 -5.49 -13.70
C GLY A 203 -38.53 -4.86 -14.00
N ASP A 204 -37.76 -4.56 -12.95
CA ASP A 204 -36.44 -3.91 -12.97
C ASP A 204 -35.41 -4.57 -13.91
N ALA A 205 -35.62 -5.85 -14.25
CA ALA A 205 -34.75 -6.66 -15.10
C ALA A 205 -35.07 -6.54 -16.61
N CYS A 206 -36.28 -6.12 -16.96
CA CYS A 206 -36.77 -5.99 -18.34
C CYS A 206 -37.24 -4.56 -18.72
N ASP A 207 -37.23 -3.61 -17.78
CA ASP A 207 -37.53 -2.20 -18.07
C ASP A 207 -36.38 -1.44 -18.74
N ASP A 208 -36.76 -0.48 -19.60
CA ASP A 208 -35.90 0.52 -20.23
C ASP A 208 -35.82 1.83 -19.38
N ASP A 209 -36.69 2.07 -18.39
CA ASP A 209 -36.92 3.35 -17.65
C ASP A 209 -37.26 3.06 -16.16
N ARG A 210 -36.33 2.44 -15.41
CA ARG A 210 -36.61 1.65 -14.18
C ARG A 210 -37.29 2.41 -13.04
N ASP A 211 -36.94 3.67 -12.83
CA ASP A 211 -37.43 4.48 -11.72
C ASP A 211 -38.64 5.36 -12.07
N GLY A 212 -39.11 5.30 -13.32
CA GLY A 212 -40.28 6.04 -13.81
C GLY A 212 -40.06 7.53 -14.03
N ASP A 213 -38.80 8.00 -14.01
CA ASP A 213 -38.36 9.37 -14.28
C ASP A 213 -38.86 9.88 -15.65
N GLY A 214 -38.74 9.03 -16.68
CA GLY A 214 -38.97 9.37 -18.08
C GLY A 214 -37.69 9.53 -18.92
N VAL A 215 -36.52 9.16 -18.38
CA VAL A 215 -35.23 9.08 -19.08
C VAL A 215 -34.75 7.63 -19.05
N ILE A 216 -34.66 7.00 -20.22
CA ILE A 216 -34.29 5.59 -20.30
C ILE A 216 -32.88 5.30 -19.73
N ASN A 217 -32.73 4.18 -19.02
CA ASN A 217 -31.58 3.62 -18.30
C ASN A 217 -30.21 3.66 -19.03
N THR A 218 -30.20 3.95 -20.34
CA THR A 218 -29.01 4.03 -21.21
C THR A 218 -28.58 5.46 -21.56
N ASN A 219 -29.33 6.48 -21.14
CA ASN A 219 -28.99 7.90 -21.24
C ASN A 219 -29.23 8.64 -19.92
N ASP A 220 -29.61 7.90 -18.88
CA ASP A 220 -29.86 8.35 -17.52
C ASP A 220 -28.56 8.29 -16.71
N ASN A 221 -28.31 9.30 -15.89
CA ASN A 221 -27.19 9.37 -14.96
C ASN A 221 -27.54 8.90 -13.52
N CYS A 222 -28.80 8.56 -13.23
CA CYS A 222 -29.25 7.85 -12.03
C CYS A 222 -30.29 6.73 -12.31
N PRO A 223 -29.95 5.62 -13.01
CA PRO A 223 -30.87 4.52 -13.41
C PRO A 223 -31.61 3.73 -12.31
N ASP A 224 -31.64 4.24 -11.09
CA ASP A 224 -32.28 3.70 -9.91
C ASP A 224 -32.83 4.82 -8.98
N VAL A 225 -32.86 6.12 -9.34
CA VAL A 225 -33.21 7.25 -8.43
C VAL A 225 -33.80 8.50 -9.14
N GLU A 226 -35.14 8.66 -9.12
CA GLU A 226 -35.91 9.72 -9.83
C GLU A 226 -35.18 11.10 -9.91
N ASN A 227 -34.71 11.50 -11.10
CA ASN A 227 -34.07 12.81 -11.29
C ASN A 227 -34.39 13.53 -12.64
N PRO A 228 -35.66 13.85 -13.00
CA PRO A 228 -36.05 14.15 -14.40
C PRO A 228 -35.55 15.47 -15.02
N GLU A 229 -34.73 16.22 -14.28
CA GLU A 229 -34.02 17.40 -14.79
C GLU A 229 -32.54 17.06 -15.16
N GLN A 230 -32.08 15.84 -14.83
CA GLN A 230 -30.75 15.27 -15.10
C GLN A 230 -29.64 16.24 -14.71
N GLU A 231 -29.71 16.74 -13.46
CA GLU A 231 -28.66 17.58 -12.89
C GLU A 231 -27.41 16.73 -12.62
N ASP A 232 -26.30 17.22 -13.15
CA ASP A 232 -24.94 16.66 -13.09
C ASP A 232 -24.04 17.89 -12.88
N THR A 233 -23.57 18.07 -11.65
CA THR A 233 -22.89 19.28 -11.19
C THR A 233 -21.42 19.32 -11.63
N ASP A 234 -20.74 18.17 -11.63
CA ASP A 234 -19.30 18.01 -11.85
C ASP A 234 -18.93 17.47 -13.23
N GLU A 235 -19.89 17.00 -14.01
CA GLU A 235 -19.71 16.46 -15.36
C GLU A 235 -19.00 15.09 -15.39
N ASP A 236 -19.12 14.26 -14.33
CA ASP A 236 -18.52 12.90 -14.25
C ASP A 236 -19.39 11.83 -14.94
N GLY A 237 -20.71 12.02 -14.99
CA GLY A 237 -21.69 11.13 -15.61
C GLY A 237 -22.63 10.39 -14.65
N VAL A 238 -22.51 10.62 -13.34
CA VAL A 238 -23.47 10.24 -12.28
C VAL A 238 -24.29 11.49 -11.90
N GLY A 239 -25.58 11.34 -11.62
CA GLY A 239 -26.45 12.49 -11.33
C GLY A 239 -26.46 12.93 -9.87
N ASP A 240 -26.69 14.22 -9.61
CA ASP A 240 -26.79 14.89 -8.29
C ASP A 240 -27.78 14.21 -7.29
N ALA A 241 -28.61 13.27 -7.75
CA ALA A 241 -29.57 12.51 -6.94
C ALA A 241 -29.03 11.18 -6.38
N CYS A 242 -28.04 10.59 -7.05
CA CYS A 242 -27.45 9.28 -6.72
C CYS A 242 -25.93 9.35 -6.46
N ASP A 243 -25.25 10.40 -6.94
CA ASP A 243 -23.86 10.70 -6.66
C ASP A 243 -23.61 11.05 -5.16
N PRO A 244 -22.52 10.53 -4.54
CA PRO A 244 -22.07 10.93 -3.21
C PRO A 244 -21.23 12.22 -3.13
N ASP A 245 -20.53 12.67 -4.19
CA ASP A 245 -19.63 13.84 -4.15
C ASP A 245 -19.69 14.76 -5.38
N THR A 246 -20.79 15.51 -5.50
CA THR A 246 -21.00 16.64 -6.42
C THR A 246 -19.98 17.81 -6.28
N THR A 247 -18.75 17.59 -5.79
CA THR A 247 -17.75 18.65 -5.58
C THR A 247 -16.46 18.49 -6.39
N ARG A 248 -16.35 17.52 -7.31
CA ARG A 248 -15.07 17.07 -7.87
C ARG A 248 -15.13 16.80 -9.39
N ARG A 249 -14.63 17.73 -10.22
CA ARG A 249 -14.49 17.50 -11.68
C ARG A 249 -13.14 16.89 -12.03
N GLU A 250 -13.08 16.09 -13.10
CA GLU A 250 -11.85 15.53 -13.65
C GLU A 250 -11.64 15.97 -15.11
N GLY A 251 -10.42 15.80 -15.64
CA GLY A 251 -10.15 15.85 -17.09
C GLY A 251 -10.41 17.21 -17.78
N ARG A 252 -10.47 18.31 -17.03
CA ARG A 252 -10.58 19.67 -17.58
C ARG A 252 -9.30 20.02 -18.39
N PRO A 253 -9.36 20.93 -19.37
CA PRO A 253 -8.19 21.28 -20.18
C PRO A 253 -7.11 22.00 -19.36
N PHE A 254 -5.89 21.48 -19.38
CA PHE A 254 -4.70 22.06 -18.76
C PHE A 254 -3.58 22.33 -19.78
N ASP A 255 -2.53 23.06 -19.39
CA ASP A 255 -1.34 23.37 -20.20
C ASP A 255 -0.12 22.58 -19.69
N ASP A 256 0.25 21.52 -20.41
CA ASP A 256 1.43 20.68 -20.15
C ASP A 256 2.78 21.42 -20.34
N THR A 257 2.74 22.69 -20.74
CA THR A 257 3.90 23.60 -20.85
C THR A 257 3.88 24.77 -19.85
N CYS A 258 2.97 24.73 -18.87
CA CYS A 258 2.95 25.65 -17.73
C CYS A 258 4.23 25.49 -16.87
N ILE A 259 5.06 26.55 -16.84
CA ILE A 259 6.36 26.55 -16.13
C ILE A 259 6.55 27.78 -15.25
N TYR A 260 7.12 27.59 -14.06
CA TYR A 260 7.56 28.65 -13.15
C TYR A 260 9.10 28.66 -13.03
N GLY A 261 9.72 29.74 -13.48
CA GLY A 261 11.17 29.92 -13.42
C GLY A 261 11.63 30.42 -12.06
N ALA A 262 11.83 29.51 -11.11
CA ALA A 262 12.22 29.81 -9.73
C ALA A 262 13.57 30.59 -9.62
N PRO A 263 13.80 31.37 -8.54
CA PRO A 263 14.98 32.25 -8.43
C PRO A 263 16.30 31.51 -8.12
N ILE A 264 16.93 30.90 -9.14
CA ILE A 264 18.25 30.24 -9.08
C ILE A 264 19.25 30.97 -8.15
N GLY A 265 19.82 30.22 -7.20
CA GLY A 265 20.68 30.68 -6.12
C GLY A 265 19.93 31.11 -4.85
N VAL A 266 18.70 30.63 -4.64
CA VAL A 266 17.88 30.87 -3.43
C VAL A 266 17.44 29.53 -2.87
N PHE A 267 18.10 29.13 -1.78
CA PHE A 267 17.91 27.84 -1.13
C PHE A 267 17.58 28.10 0.35
N GLU A 268 16.30 28.01 0.75
CA GLU A 268 15.84 28.36 2.11
C GLU A 268 15.04 27.21 2.76
N PRO A 269 15.68 26.06 3.08
CA PRO A 269 14.98 24.88 3.55
C PRO A 269 14.60 24.98 5.02
N GLU A 270 13.34 24.71 5.35
CA GLU A 270 12.84 24.62 6.72
C GLU A 270 12.44 23.19 7.11
N LEU A 271 12.32 22.95 8.42
CA LEU A 271 11.83 21.68 8.98
C LEU A 271 10.30 21.72 9.01
N LYS A 272 9.64 21.14 8.02
CA LYS A 272 8.17 21.04 7.94
C LYS A 272 7.62 20.26 9.15
N TRP A 273 8.15 19.06 9.40
CA TRP A 273 7.79 18.27 10.59
C TRP A 273 8.88 17.28 11.03
N SER A 274 8.69 16.67 12.21
CA SER A 274 9.57 15.61 12.73
C SER A 274 8.82 14.59 13.60
N LEU A 275 8.87 13.30 13.24
CA LEU A 275 8.16 12.22 13.92
C LEU A 275 9.08 11.42 14.83
N GLY A 276 8.77 11.42 16.12
CA GLY A 276 9.36 10.55 17.14
C GLY A 276 8.30 9.64 17.75
N ILE A 277 8.71 8.47 18.26
CA ILE A 277 7.77 7.43 18.71
C ILE A 277 7.06 7.83 20.02
N GLY A 278 5.73 7.69 20.02
CA GLY A 278 4.87 8.04 21.15
C GLY A 278 4.85 6.99 22.27
N ALA A 279 4.58 7.42 23.50
CA ALA A 279 4.57 6.54 24.68
C ALA A 279 3.37 5.54 24.75
N ASN A 280 2.49 5.55 23.75
CA ASN A 280 1.38 4.60 23.59
C ASN A 280 1.67 3.51 22.55
N ASP A 281 2.77 3.65 21.81
CA ASP A 281 3.27 2.65 20.87
C ASP A 281 3.53 1.29 21.57
N PRO A 282 3.39 0.14 20.88
CA PRO A 282 3.77 -1.17 21.47
C PRO A 282 5.26 -1.26 21.81
N TYR A 283 6.12 -0.51 21.10
CA TYR A 283 7.57 -0.55 21.19
C TYR A 283 8.19 0.83 21.49
N PRO A 284 7.79 1.52 22.58
CA PRO A 284 8.07 2.95 22.78
C PRO A 284 9.52 3.25 23.21
N ASP A 285 10.38 2.22 23.33
CA ASP A 285 11.84 2.39 23.49
C ASP A 285 12.58 2.42 22.13
N ARG A 286 11.93 1.99 21.03
CA ARG A 286 12.52 1.88 19.69
C ARG A 286 12.43 3.21 18.95
N THR A 287 13.26 4.19 19.33
CA THR A 287 13.18 5.57 18.81
C THR A 287 14.27 5.97 17.81
N GLN A 288 15.27 5.12 17.58
CA GLN A 288 16.48 5.45 16.80
C GLN A 288 16.36 4.93 15.37
N VAL A 289 16.75 5.72 14.36
CA VAL A 289 16.72 5.34 12.92
C VAL A 289 18.13 5.41 12.33
N MET A 290 18.58 4.34 11.65
CA MET A 290 19.91 4.26 11.02
C MET A 290 19.88 3.41 9.74
N MET A 291 18.94 3.75 8.85
CA MET A 291 18.74 3.19 7.53
C MET A 291 18.14 4.26 6.59
N THR A 292 18.25 4.08 5.28
CA THR A 292 17.52 4.91 4.31
C THR A 292 16.03 4.55 4.41
N PRO A 293 15.12 5.51 4.67
CA PRO A 293 13.68 5.25 4.60
C PRO A 293 13.26 4.97 3.15
N VAL A 294 12.14 4.29 2.96
CA VAL A 294 11.46 4.20 1.66
C VAL A 294 10.11 4.89 1.75
N VAL A 295 9.56 5.29 0.62
CA VAL A 295 8.25 5.94 0.53
C VAL A 295 7.43 5.31 -0.60
N ALA A 296 6.17 5.00 -0.30
CA ALA A 296 5.10 4.54 -1.20
C ALA A 296 3.75 4.73 -0.49
N ASN A 297 2.63 4.72 -1.19
CA ASN A 297 1.29 4.92 -0.61
C ASN A 297 0.78 3.62 0.04
N LEU A 298 0.26 3.68 1.27
CA LEU A 298 -0.22 2.50 2.02
C LEU A 298 -1.64 2.65 2.59
N THR A 299 -2.22 3.84 2.57
CA THR A 299 -3.60 4.12 2.95
C THR A 299 -4.41 4.71 1.82
N ASP A 300 -5.72 4.41 1.88
CA ASP A 300 -6.80 5.05 1.14
C ASP A 300 -7.21 6.27 2.00
N ASP A 301 -6.74 7.44 1.60
CA ASP A 301 -6.81 8.70 2.36
C ASP A 301 -7.97 9.59 1.90
N ASP A 302 -8.34 9.53 0.62
CA ASP A 302 -9.50 10.25 0.07
C ASP A 302 -10.82 9.46 0.15
N ALA A 303 -10.74 8.14 0.44
CA ALA A 303 -11.84 7.21 0.59
C ALA A 303 -12.54 6.81 -0.73
N ASP A 304 -11.86 6.92 -1.89
CA ASP A 304 -12.37 6.39 -3.17
C ASP A 304 -12.35 4.84 -3.25
N GLY A 305 -11.61 4.18 -2.35
CA GLY A 305 -11.50 2.73 -2.24
C GLY A 305 -10.32 2.11 -3.00
N VAL A 306 -9.46 2.93 -3.58
CA VAL A 306 -8.17 2.56 -4.20
C VAL A 306 -7.04 3.08 -3.31
N ILE A 307 -5.88 2.41 -3.35
CA ILE A 307 -4.63 3.00 -2.86
C ILE A 307 -3.83 3.36 -4.11
N GLY A 308 -3.85 4.63 -4.47
CA GLY A 308 -3.40 5.14 -5.75
C GLY A 308 -2.58 6.42 -5.60
N THR A 309 -2.44 7.17 -6.71
CA THR A 309 -1.61 8.39 -6.73
C THR A 309 -2.24 9.60 -6.04
N ARG A 310 -3.50 9.50 -5.59
CA ARG A 310 -4.24 10.58 -4.91
C ARG A 310 -3.98 10.60 -3.41
N ASP A 311 -3.59 9.47 -2.82
CA ASP A 311 -3.29 9.34 -1.39
C ASP A 311 -1.97 9.96 -0.96
N THR A 312 -1.78 10.14 0.34
CA THR A 312 -0.54 10.67 0.92
C THR A 312 0.53 9.58 0.95
N PRO A 313 1.73 9.81 0.40
CA PRO A 313 2.82 8.84 0.49
C PRO A 313 3.29 8.58 1.93
N ASP A 314 3.42 7.31 2.30
CA ASP A 314 3.86 6.90 3.62
C ASP A 314 5.36 6.68 3.71
N ILE A 315 5.95 7.08 4.83
CA ILE A 315 7.35 6.85 5.13
C ILE A 315 7.50 5.53 5.88
N ILE A 316 8.09 4.53 5.23
CA ILE A 316 8.39 3.24 5.84
C ILE A 316 9.84 3.18 6.31
N TYR A 317 10.06 2.83 7.58
CA TYR A 317 11.38 2.82 8.21
C TYR A 317 11.51 1.86 9.40
N GLY A 318 12.75 1.43 9.64
CA GLY A 318 13.15 0.60 10.78
C GLY A 318 13.63 1.43 11.97
N THR A 319 13.32 0.95 13.18
CA THR A 319 13.68 1.61 14.44
C THR A 319 14.32 0.67 15.46
N PHE A 320 15.19 1.19 16.34
CA PHE A 320 15.83 0.45 17.43
C PHE A 320 15.98 1.24 18.72
N SER A 321 16.41 0.59 19.81
CA SER A 321 16.59 1.21 21.13
C SER A 321 18.04 1.17 21.62
N THR A 322 18.34 2.07 22.56
CA THR A 322 19.67 2.27 23.14
C THR A 322 19.83 1.48 24.44
N PHE A 323 20.93 0.75 24.62
CA PHE A 323 21.24 0.09 25.89
C PHE A 323 22.21 0.92 26.73
N VAL A 324 21.83 1.18 27.99
CA VAL A 324 22.59 2.02 28.94
C VAL A 324 23.89 1.36 29.47
N LYS A 325 24.56 0.50 28.68
CA LYS A 325 25.80 -0.22 29.02
C LYS A 325 26.63 -0.61 27.77
N ALA A 326 27.48 0.31 27.32
CA ALA A 326 28.63 0.15 26.42
C ALA A 326 29.20 -1.29 26.28
N SER A 327 28.53 -2.13 25.49
CA SER A 327 28.97 -3.52 25.19
C SER A 327 28.09 -4.22 24.16
N HIS A 328 26.77 -3.97 24.13
CA HIS A 328 25.85 -4.39 23.07
C HIS A 328 24.65 -3.44 23.05
N ASP A 329 24.39 -2.82 21.89
CA ASP A 329 23.14 -2.11 21.57
C ASP A 329 22.24 -2.98 20.69
N ASP A 330 20.94 -2.67 20.62
CA ASP A 330 19.91 -3.64 20.22
C ASP A 330 19.62 -3.71 18.70
N LEU A 331 20.68 -3.67 17.88
CA LEU A 331 20.66 -3.77 16.41
C LEU A 331 20.27 -5.18 15.88
N ARG A 332 19.31 -5.82 16.54
CA ARG A 332 18.85 -7.21 16.35
C ARG A 332 17.37 -7.42 16.63
N ARG A 333 16.74 -6.43 17.26
CA ARG A 333 15.33 -6.42 17.67
C ARG A 333 14.73 -5.07 17.29
N GLY A 334 14.84 -4.76 15.99
CA GLY A 334 14.22 -3.60 15.40
C GLY A 334 12.73 -3.79 15.19
N VAL A 335 12.07 -2.68 14.90
CA VAL A 335 10.63 -2.58 14.59
C VAL A 335 10.49 -1.81 13.29
N LEU A 336 9.80 -2.39 12.32
CA LEU A 336 9.39 -1.77 11.06
C LEU A 336 8.15 -0.91 11.33
N ARG A 337 8.05 0.25 10.70
CA ARG A 337 6.98 1.23 10.93
C ARG A 337 6.60 1.91 9.62
N ALA A 338 5.33 2.26 9.48
CA ALA A 338 4.83 3.22 8.50
C ALA A 338 4.28 4.47 9.20
N ALA A 339 4.29 5.60 8.49
CA ALA A 339 3.82 6.89 8.96
C ALA A 339 3.45 7.79 7.78
N SER A 340 2.27 8.41 7.82
CA SER A 340 1.82 9.30 6.75
C SER A 340 2.76 10.50 6.59
N GLY A 341 3.06 10.83 5.33
CA GLY A 341 3.99 11.88 4.96
C GLY A 341 3.50 13.30 5.22
N ASP A 342 2.21 13.51 5.51
CA ASP A 342 1.72 14.79 6.05
C ASP A 342 2.20 15.06 7.49
N GLY A 343 2.71 14.03 8.17
CA GLY A 343 3.24 14.10 9.53
C GLY A 343 2.20 13.90 10.65
N THR A 344 0.97 13.48 10.33
CA THR A 344 -0.11 13.22 11.31
C THR A 344 0.25 12.15 12.34
N GLY A 345 0.97 11.09 11.95
CA GLY A 345 1.46 10.09 12.90
C GLY A 345 1.99 8.79 12.30
N LEU A 346 2.14 7.79 13.17
CA LEU A 346 2.40 6.40 12.80
C LEU A 346 1.09 5.73 12.38
N LEU A 347 1.11 4.97 11.29
CA LEU A 347 0.00 4.09 10.91
C LEU A 347 0.02 2.80 11.73
N TRP A 348 1.09 2.01 11.55
CA TRP A 348 1.28 0.69 12.16
C TRP A 348 2.73 0.45 12.55
N SER A 349 3.01 -0.65 13.26
CA SER A 349 4.38 -1.04 13.65
C SER A 349 4.52 -2.54 13.87
N VAL A 350 5.45 -3.16 13.13
CA VAL A 350 5.71 -4.60 13.11
C VAL A 350 7.04 -4.90 13.80
N GLY A 351 6.97 -5.59 14.93
CA GLY A 351 8.11 -5.97 15.76
C GLY A 351 8.16 -7.47 16.03
N ALA A 352 8.78 -7.82 17.16
CA ALA A 352 9.10 -9.21 17.47
C ALA A 352 7.88 -10.09 17.80
N ASP A 353 6.80 -9.48 18.30
CA ASP A 353 5.58 -10.20 18.68
C ASP A 353 4.66 -10.40 17.46
N GLU A 354 4.53 -9.41 16.56
CA GLU A 354 3.81 -9.52 15.29
C GLU A 354 4.48 -10.52 14.32
N LEU A 355 5.82 -10.55 14.31
CA LEU A 355 6.60 -11.56 13.58
C LEU A 355 6.49 -12.98 14.18
N GLY A 356 5.86 -13.16 15.35
CA GLY A 356 5.72 -14.47 16.01
C GLY A 356 7.03 -15.09 16.53
N ILE A 357 8.14 -14.34 16.53
CA ILE A 357 9.48 -14.82 16.94
C ILE A 357 9.83 -14.46 18.39
N GLY A 358 9.11 -13.51 18.98
CA GLY A 358 9.29 -13.01 20.34
C GLY A 358 10.72 -12.56 20.63
N SER A 359 11.12 -12.59 21.91
CA SER A 359 12.39 -12.02 22.38
C SER A 359 13.71 -12.56 21.77
N GLY A 360 13.65 -13.54 20.86
CA GLY A 360 14.78 -14.16 20.16
C GLY A 360 15.11 -13.56 18.77
N GLY A 361 14.44 -12.49 18.35
CA GLY A 361 14.70 -11.81 17.08
C GLY A 361 13.86 -10.55 16.89
N GLY A 362 13.91 -9.98 15.69
CA GLY A 362 13.12 -8.82 15.24
C GLY A 362 13.56 -8.38 13.84
N ILE A 363 13.05 -7.25 13.37
CA ILE A 363 13.54 -6.61 12.13
C ILE A 363 15.01 -6.20 12.33
N ASN A 364 15.84 -6.24 11.28
CA ASN A 364 17.18 -5.64 11.30
C ASN A 364 17.06 -4.12 11.12
N PRO A 365 17.30 -3.29 12.16
CA PRO A 365 17.06 -1.85 12.08
C PRO A 365 18.20 -1.05 11.42
N GLY A 366 19.32 -1.71 11.12
CA GLY A 366 20.39 -1.19 10.25
C GLY A 366 20.31 -1.74 8.82
N GLY A 367 19.36 -2.65 8.56
CA GLY A 367 19.06 -3.11 7.24
C GLY A 367 18.11 -2.13 6.57
N ASN A 368 18.39 -1.73 5.34
CA ASN A 368 17.39 -1.05 4.54
C ASN A 368 16.31 -2.06 4.11
N ILE A 369 15.20 -1.52 3.64
CA ILE A 369 14.04 -2.26 3.13
C ILE A 369 13.84 -1.93 1.65
N ALA A 370 12.91 -2.64 1.02
CA ALA A 370 12.32 -2.26 -0.26
C ALA A 370 10.80 -2.36 -0.15
N VAL A 371 10.07 -1.63 -0.99
CA VAL A 371 8.61 -1.67 -1.10
C VAL A 371 8.18 -1.74 -2.57
N GLY A 372 7.01 -2.28 -2.84
CA GLY A 372 6.40 -2.32 -4.17
C GLY A 372 5.47 -3.53 -4.29
N ASP A 373 4.56 -3.50 -5.25
CA ASP A 373 3.68 -4.63 -5.55
C ASP A 373 4.53 -5.81 -6.06
N ILE A 374 4.45 -6.96 -5.38
CA ILE A 374 5.21 -8.18 -5.76
C ILE A 374 4.34 -9.33 -6.29
N ASP A 375 3.01 -9.30 -6.17
CA ASP A 375 2.16 -10.38 -6.70
C ASP A 375 1.00 -9.95 -7.63
N ASN A 376 0.91 -8.65 -7.90
CA ASN A 376 0.00 -7.94 -8.81
C ASN A 376 -1.45 -7.89 -8.35
N ASP A 377 -1.69 -7.69 -7.05
CA ASP A 377 -3.03 -7.46 -6.49
C ASP A 377 -3.45 -5.98 -6.44
N GLY A 378 -2.50 -5.05 -6.62
CA GLY A 378 -2.72 -3.60 -6.60
C GLY A 378 -2.24 -2.91 -5.33
N PHE A 379 -1.77 -3.64 -4.32
CA PHE A 379 -1.16 -3.09 -3.10
C PHE A 379 0.36 -3.32 -3.08
N VAL A 380 1.07 -2.76 -2.09
CA VAL A 380 2.54 -2.82 -2.03
C VAL A 380 3.08 -3.56 -0.81
N GLU A 381 4.06 -4.45 -1.04
CA GLU A 381 4.69 -5.27 0.00
C GLU A 381 6.01 -4.65 0.46
N ILE A 382 6.14 -4.53 1.78
CA ILE A 382 7.38 -4.09 2.42
C ILE A 382 8.26 -5.31 2.69
N ILE A 383 9.38 -5.41 1.97
CA ILE A 383 10.40 -6.44 2.16
C ILE A 383 11.48 -5.96 3.13
N ALA A 384 11.61 -6.66 4.26
CA ALA A 384 12.59 -6.34 5.29
C ALA A 384 13.49 -7.53 5.67
N SER A 385 14.73 -7.26 6.10
CA SER A 385 15.59 -8.28 6.71
C SER A 385 15.19 -8.55 8.17
N VAL A 386 15.02 -9.82 8.55
CA VAL A 386 14.78 -10.28 9.93
C VAL A 386 16.08 -10.81 10.53
N TRP A 387 16.28 -10.61 11.83
CA TRP A 387 17.41 -11.16 12.59
C TRP A 387 16.96 -12.23 13.60
N SER A 388 17.73 -13.32 13.76
CA SER A 388 17.56 -14.27 14.89
C SER A 388 18.82 -14.40 15.74
N ASP A 389 18.69 -14.18 17.04
CA ASP A 389 19.76 -14.35 18.03
C ASP A 389 20.21 -15.81 18.18
N THR A 390 19.34 -16.78 17.88
CA THR A 390 19.65 -18.21 18.02
C THR A 390 20.65 -18.72 16.98
N ALA A 391 20.73 -18.05 15.83
CA ALA A 391 21.55 -18.43 14.69
C ALA A 391 22.56 -17.34 14.27
N GLU A 392 22.53 -16.16 14.91
CA GLU A 392 23.19 -14.93 14.46
C GLU A 392 23.00 -14.62 12.96
N THR A 393 21.86 -15.01 12.42
CA THR A 393 21.50 -14.97 10.99
C THR A 393 19.98 -14.91 10.89
N GLY A 394 19.45 -14.47 9.76
CA GLY A 394 18.02 -14.46 9.49
C GLY A 394 17.72 -14.37 8.00
N GLY A 395 16.45 -14.22 7.65
CA GLY A 395 15.97 -14.19 6.28
C GLY A 395 15.28 -12.86 5.93
N LEU A 396 14.45 -12.85 4.90
CA LEU A 396 13.51 -11.74 4.65
C LEU A 396 12.12 -12.06 5.21
N VAL A 397 11.34 -11.01 5.44
CA VAL A 397 9.89 -10.99 5.67
C VAL A 397 9.24 -10.10 4.62
N ALA A 398 8.02 -10.45 4.19
CA ALA A 398 7.11 -9.53 3.52
C ALA A 398 6.00 -9.12 4.48
N VAL A 399 5.64 -7.83 4.44
CA VAL A 399 4.58 -7.20 5.23
C VAL A 399 3.69 -6.44 4.24
N SER A 400 2.37 -6.61 4.33
CA SER A 400 1.40 -5.87 3.50
C SER A 400 1.36 -4.38 3.83
N HIS A 401 0.73 -3.60 2.96
CA HIS A 401 0.52 -2.17 3.15
C HIS A 401 -0.12 -1.80 4.52
N ASP A 402 -1.02 -2.63 5.05
CA ASP A 402 -1.69 -2.42 6.35
C ASP A 402 -0.89 -2.94 7.58
N GLY A 403 0.29 -3.52 7.36
CA GLY A 403 1.18 -4.00 8.42
C GLY A 403 1.01 -5.47 8.83
N GLN A 404 0.25 -6.30 8.10
CA GLN A 404 0.17 -7.74 8.36
C GLN A 404 1.39 -8.50 7.82
N VAL A 405 1.86 -9.52 8.56
CA VAL A 405 3.00 -10.35 8.14
C VAL A 405 2.54 -11.44 7.17
N LEU A 406 2.84 -11.28 5.88
CA LEU A 406 2.43 -12.19 4.81
C LEU A 406 3.25 -13.49 4.82
N TRP A 407 4.58 -13.38 4.76
CA TRP A 407 5.48 -14.54 4.75
C TRP A 407 6.88 -14.24 5.29
N MET A 408 7.61 -15.30 5.66
CA MET A 408 9.04 -15.26 5.99
C MET A 408 9.81 -16.31 5.18
N THR A 409 10.96 -15.92 4.61
CA THR A 409 11.69 -16.72 3.60
C THR A 409 11.92 -18.19 3.92
N SER A 410 11.81 -19.02 2.88
CA SER A 410 11.92 -20.48 2.91
C SER A 410 12.91 -21.00 1.87
N TYR A 411 13.52 -22.16 2.13
CA TYR A 411 14.16 -22.98 1.10
C TYR A 411 14.00 -24.48 1.40
N SER A 412 13.76 -25.28 0.37
CA SER A 412 13.62 -26.74 0.50
C SER A 412 14.97 -27.45 0.50
N ARG A 413 15.33 -28.09 1.63
CA ARG A 413 16.55 -28.89 1.76
C ARG A 413 16.25 -30.37 1.97
N ASN A 414 16.39 -31.16 0.91
CA ASN A 414 16.01 -32.58 0.85
C ASN A 414 14.49 -32.82 1.08
N GLY A 415 13.63 -31.87 0.70
CA GLY A 415 12.18 -31.97 0.92
C GLY A 415 11.71 -31.56 2.31
N LEU A 416 12.52 -30.78 3.04
CA LEU A 416 12.13 -30.10 4.27
C LEU A 416 12.36 -28.60 4.08
N LEU A 417 11.35 -27.77 4.34
CA LEU A 417 11.51 -26.32 4.36
C LEU A 417 12.33 -25.89 5.57
N GLN A 418 13.24 -24.94 5.37
CA GLN A 418 14.07 -24.28 6.39
C GLN A 418 14.25 -22.81 5.98
N PRO A 419 14.42 -21.84 6.89
CA PRO A 419 14.69 -20.45 6.48
C PRO A 419 16.10 -20.29 5.88
N ARG A 420 16.26 -19.53 4.80
CA ARG A 420 17.56 -19.33 4.11
C ARG A 420 18.45 -18.32 4.83
N GLN A 421 18.91 -18.65 6.03
CA GLN A 421 19.55 -17.68 6.91
C GLN A 421 20.88 -17.10 6.37
N PHE A 422 20.97 -15.77 6.25
CA PHE A 422 22.17 -14.99 5.94
C PHE A 422 22.51 -13.99 7.06
N LYS A 423 23.71 -13.41 7.02
CA LYS A 423 24.16 -12.31 7.89
C LYS A 423 24.01 -10.96 7.18
N SER A 424 22.80 -10.41 7.15
CA SER A 424 22.60 -8.98 6.87
C SER A 424 22.87 -8.18 8.15
N TRP A 425 23.62 -7.08 8.04
CA TRP A 425 23.83 -6.10 9.11
C TRP A 425 23.48 -4.70 8.58
N TRP A 426 24.10 -4.35 7.45
CA TRP A 426 23.91 -3.12 6.70
C TRP A 426 23.53 -3.46 5.26
N GLY A 427 22.87 -2.52 4.58
CA GLY A 427 22.33 -2.76 3.24
C GLY A 427 20.94 -3.41 3.31
N GLY A 428 20.35 -3.74 2.17
CA GLY A 428 18.95 -4.17 2.10
C GLY A 428 18.62 -4.88 0.80
N PRO A 429 17.36 -5.31 0.64
CA PRO A 429 16.89 -5.94 -0.57
C PRO A 429 16.78 -4.94 -1.73
N SER A 430 16.61 -5.50 -2.93
CA SER A 430 16.12 -4.81 -4.11
C SER A 430 14.94 -5.61 -4.68
N ILE A 431 13.99 -4.96 -5.33
CA ILE A 431 12.86 -5.60 -6.02
C ILE A 431 12.98 -5.27 -7.52
N ALA A 432 12.93 -6.30 -8.37
CA ALA A 432 12.87 -6.14 -9.82
C ALA A 432 12.43 -7.45 -10.48
N ASP A 433 11.66 -7.39 -11.57
CA ASP A 433 11.46 -8.55 -12.43
C ASP A 433 12.76 -8.85 -13.21
N LEU A 434 13.49 -9.90 -12.82
CA LEU A 434 14.81 -10.21 -13.39
C LEU A 434 14.71 -10.97 -14.71
N ASP A 435 13.64 -11.72 -14.94
CA ASP A 435 13.52 -12.54 -16.16
C ASP A 435 12.36 -12.17 -17.09
N GLY A 436 11.45 -11.28 -16.67
CA GLY A 436 10.42 -10.59 -17.46
C GLY A 436 9.02 -11.21 -17.37
N ASP A 437 8.71 -11.93 -16.29
CA ASP A 437 7.50 -12.78 -16.20
C ASP A 437 6.28 -12.15 -15.55
N GLY A 438 6.42 -10.95 -14.99
CA GLY A 438 5.36 -10.27 -14.23
C GLY A 438 5.33 -10.64 -12.75
N ASN A 439 6.22 -11.52 -12.26
CA ASN A 439 6.39 -11.78 -10.83
C ASN A 439 7.74 -11.17 -10.38
N PRO A 440 7.74 -10.01 -9.73
CA PRO A 440 8.97 -9.38 -9.24
C PRO A 440 9.82 -10.32 -8.37
N GLU A 441 11.11 -10.35 -8.66
CA GLU A 441 12.10 -11.03 -7.83
C GLU A 441 12.58 -10.13 -6.69
N ILE A 442 12.97 -10.79 -5.61
CA ILE A 442 13.51 -10.15 -4.41
C ILE A 442 14.99 -10.51 -4.28
N ILE A 443 15.85 -9.52 -4.49
CA ILE A 443 17.30 -9.65 -4.55
C ILE A 443 17.91 -9.19 -3.22
N MET A 444 18.83 -9.97 -2.64
CA MET A 444 19.57 -9.63 -1.42
C MET A 444 21.07 -9.83 -1.64
N GLY A 445 21.68 -8.93 -2.43
CA GLY A 445 23.05 -9.10 -2.93
C GLY A 445 23.12 -10.25 -3.93
N ALA A 446 24.06 -11.18 -3.78
CA ALA A 446 24.23 -12.35 -4.65
C ALA A 446 23.29 -13.53 -4.30
N THR A 447 22.02 -13.25 -3.99
CA THR A 447 21.00 -14.25 -3.66
C THR A 447 19.63 -13.69 -4.02
N VAL A 448 18.77 -14.52 -4.61
CA VAL A 448 17.47 -14.12 -5.17
C VAL A 448 16.36 -15.05 -4.72
N PHE A 449 15.23 -14.47 -4.33
CA PHE A 449 14.00 -15.13 -3.93
C PHE A 449 12.87 -14.75 -4.90
N THR A 450 11.87 -15.61 -5.02
CA THR A 450 10.58 -15.27 -5.64
C THR A 450 9.81 -14.26 -4.78
N ASN A 451 8.78 -13.63 -5.36
CA ASN A 451 7.75 -12.88 -4.62
C ASN A 451 7.13 -13.68 -3.45
N THR A 452 7.03 -15.02 -3.55
CA THR A 452 6.59 -15.89 -2.44
C THR A 452 7.65 -16.16 -1.36
N GLY A 453 8.84 -15.55 -1.43
CA GLY A 453 9.92 -15.73 -0.46
C GLY A 453 10.67 -17.06 -0.53
N ASP A 454 10.46 -17.86 -1.58
CA ASP A 454 11.22 -19.09 -1.83
C ASP A 454 12.53 -18.81 -2.59
N LEU A 455 13.60 -19.51 -2.24
CA LEU A 455 14.93 -19.30 -2.82
C LEU A 455 15.01 -19.70 -4.32
N LYS A 456 15.04 -18.71 -5.22
CA LYS A 456 15.25 -18.89 -6.68
C LYS A 456 16.69 -19.30 -6.98
N TRP A 457 17.70 -18.56 -6.47
CA TRP A 457 19.11 -18.96 -6.52
C TRP A 457 20.01 -18.32 -5.46
N ASP A 458 21.16 -18.96 -5.21
CA ASP A 458 22.18 -18.55 -4.24
C ASP A 458 23.58 -18.74 -4.85
N ALA A 459 24.28 -17.63 -5.13
CA ALA A 459 25.60 -17.65 -5.76
C ALA A 459 26.69 -18.34 -4.91
N ALA A 460 26.47 -18.55 -3.59
CA ALA A 460 27.35 -19.41 -2.78
C ALA A 460 27.32 -20.88 -3.21
N THR A 461 26.35 -21.26 -4.07
CA THR A 461 26.11 -22.63 -4.53
C THR A 461 25.98 -22.78 -6.06
N SER A 462 25.46 -21.77 -6.77
CA SER A 462 25.34 -21.78 -8.25
C SER A 462 26.61 -21.31 -8.96
N ALA A 463 27.29 -20.27 -8.43
CA ALA A 463 28.37 -19.60 -9.14
C ALA A 463 29.72 -20.34 -9.01
N THR A 464 30.55 -20.23 -10.05
CA THR A 464 31.94 -20.72 -10.05
C THR A 464 32.90 -19.53 -10.07
N LEU A 465 33.10 -18.93 -8.89
CA LEU A 465 33.95 -17.74 -8.70
C LEU A 465 35.44 -18.10 -8.50
N THR A 466 36.32 -17.14 -8.81
CA THR A 466 37.77 -17.23 -8.60
C THR A 466 38.23 -16.56 -7.31
N GLY A 467 37.47 -15.60 -6.79
CA GLY A 467 37.60 -15.00 -5.46
C GLY A 467 36.39 -15.28 -4.54
N PRO A 468 36.29 -14.60 -3.38
CA PRO A 468 35.08 -14.63 -2.55
C PRO A 468 33.90 -13.94 -3.25
N MET A 469 32.68 -14.20 -2.79
CA MET A 469 31.49 -13.46 -3.23
C MET A 469 31.60 -11.97 -2.92
N GLY A 470 30.70 -11.16 -3.48
CA GLY A 470 30.61 -9.74 -3.12
C GLY A 470 30.17 -9.58 -1.68
N GLU A 471 31.11 -9.39 -0.75
CA GLU A 471 30.80 -9.17 0.67
C GLU A 471 30.51 -7.69 0.99
N GLY A 472 30.80 -6.75 0.07
CA GLY A 472 30.51 -5.30 0.13
C GLY A 472 31.00 -4.53 1.36
N ILE A 473 31.57 -5.20 2.37
CA ILE A 473 32.06 -4.62 3.62
C ILE A 473 33.54 -4.96 3.75
N ASN A 474 34.36 -3.91 3.74
CA ASN A 474 35.79 -3.99 4.00
C ASN A 474 36.08 -4.45 5.44
N TRP A 475 36.24 -5.76 5.64
CA TRP A 475 36.74 -6.37 6.87
C TRP A 475 38.14 -6.99 6.63
N PRO A 476 39.23 -6.48 7.25
CA PRO A 476 40.61 -6.81 6.87
C PRO A 476 41.07 -8.24 7.25
N ASN A 477 40.16 -9.12 7.67
CA ASN A 477 40.37 -10.54 7.89
C ASN A 477 39.11 -11.33 7.49
N GLY A 478 38.63 -11.15 6.25
CA GLY A 478 37.49 -11.88 5.70
C GLY A 478 37.63 -13.39 5.89
N ASP A 479 36.66 -14.00 6.57
CA ASP A 479 36.65 -15.43 6.90
C ASP A 479 36.07 -16.19 5.71
N SER A 480 36.95 -16.58 4.77
CA SER A 480 36.64 -17.23 3.49
C SER A 480 36.08 -18.67 3.63
N THR A 481 35.29 -18.93 4.68
CA THR A 481 34.62 -20.19 4.99
C THR A 481 33.12 -20.02 5.24
N ARG A 482 32.58 -18.79 5.15
CA ARG A 482 31.20 -18.44 5.51
C ARG A 482 30.26 -18.43 4.30
N THR A 483 29.60 -19.56 4.06
CA THR A 483 28.50 -19.70 3.08
C THR A 483 27.18 -19.06 3.58
N THR A 484 27.26 -17.89 4.22
CA THR A 484 26.11 -17.20 4.86
C THR A 484 26.17 -15.68 4.73
N TYR A 485 27.11 -15.13 3.96
CA TYR A 485 27.11 -13.72 3.58
C TYR A 485 26.76 -13.63 2.08
N THR A 486 25.84 -12.74 1.72
CA THR A 486 25.29 -12.64 0.34
C THR A 486 25.72 -11.35 -0.37
N GLY A 487 26.02 -10.30 0.39
CA GLY A 487 26.30 -8.95 -0.10
C GLY A 487 25.31 -7.95 0.53
N PRO A 488 25.74 -6.72 0.88
CA PRO A 488 24.87 -5.74 1.52
C PRO A 488 23.92 -5.07 0.53
N LEU A 489 24.37 -4.82 -0.70
CA LEU A 489 23.59 -4.17 -1.75
C LEU A 489 23.72 -4.93 -3.07
N SER A 490 22.60 -4.94 -3.79
CA SER A 490 22.43 -5.38 -5.17
C SER A 490 22.00 -4.17 -6.01
N VAL A 491 22.42 -4.14 -7.27
CA VAL A 491 21.82 -3.28 -8.31
C VAL A 491 21.40 -4.18 -9.45
N VAL A 492 20.26 -3.88 -10.07
CA VAL A 492 19.71 -4.62 -11.21
C VAL A 492 19.82 -3.74 -12.45
N ALA A 493 20.23 -4.33 -13.58
CA ALA A 493 20.23 -3.70 -14.90
C ALA A 493 20.36 -4.75 -16.01
N ASP A 494 19.79 -4.51 -17.19
CA ASP A 494 20.12 -5.24 -18.43
C ASP A 494 21.53 -4.86 -18.91
N LEU A 495 22.53 -5.73 -18.67
CA LEU A 495 23.94 -5.45 -18.97
C LEU A 495 24.43 -6.00 -20.32
N ASP A 496 23.78 -7.03 -20.87
CA ASP A 496 24.19 -7.64 -22.14
C ASP A 496 23.18 -7.54 -23.30
N GLY A 497 22.01 -6.94 -23.06
CA GLY A 497 20.97 -6.69 -24.07
C GLY A 497 20.29 -7.96 -24.58
N VAL A 498 20.46 -9.10 -23.90
CA VAL A 498 20.00 -10.40 -24.40
C VAL A 498 18.52 -10.63 -24.08
N THR A 499 17.76 -10.82 -25.15
CA THR A 499 16.47 -11.51 -25.08
C THR A 499 16.70 -13.00 -24.81
N ASP A 500 16.22 -13.55 -23.70
CA ASP A 500 16.33 -14.99 -23.45
C ASP A 500 15.51 -15.77 -24.49
N PRO A 501 16.09 -16.78 -25.17
CA PRO A 501 15.44 -17.51 -26.27
C PRO A 501 14.40 -18.55 -25.83
N THR A 502 14.23 -18.79 -24.53
CA THR A 502 13.19 -19.65 -23.95
C THR A 502 12.01 -18.83 -23.42
N LEU A 503 12.28 -17.63 -22.89
CA LEU A 503 11.29 -16.71 -22.32
C LEU A 503 10.76 -15.67 -23.34
N ASN A 504 11.53 -15.36 -24.39
CA ASN A 504 11.22 -14.39 -25.45
C ASN A 504 11.01 -12.94 -24.95
N ARG A 505 11.88 -12.51 -24.02
CA ARG A 505 11.90 -11.17 -23.39
C ARG A 505 13.32 -10.85 -22.88
N LYS A 506 13.62 -9.58 -22.58
CA LYS A 506 14.91 -9.22 -21.97
C LYS A 506 15.00 -9.77 -20.56
N THR A 507 16.20 -10.06 -20.10
CA THR A 507 16.47 -10.43 -18.70
C THR A 507 17.54 -9.53 -18.12
N GLN A 508 17.48 -9.28 -16.82
CA GLN A 508 18.36 -8.35 -16.12
C GLN A 508 19.46 -9.10 -15.36
N GLU A 509 20.60 -8.46 -15.19
CA GLU A 509 21.70 -8.91 -14.35
C GLU A 509 21.64 -8.31 -12.95
N VAL A 510 21.99 -9.12 -11.95
CA VAL A 510 22.26 -8.69 -10.58
C VAL A 510 23.74 -8.38 -10.43
N VAL A 511 24.06 -7.11 -10.17
CA VAL A 511 25.40 -6.62 -9.84
C VAL A 511 25.55 -6.52 -8.33
N THR A 512 26.63 -7.10 -7.78
CA THR A 512 27.08 -6.76 -6.43
C THR A 512 28.61 -6.64 -6.42
N GLY A 513 29.07 -5.39 -6.21
CA GLY A 513 30.47 -5.01 -6.22
C GLY A 513 31.22 -5.44 -7.49
N ARG A 514 32.13 -6.41 -7.36
CA ARG A 514 33.05 -6.84 -8.43
C ARG A 514 32.53 -7.96 -9.35
N THR A 515 31.25 -8.34 -9.25
CA THR A 515 30.67 -9.47 -9.99
C THR A 515 29.26 -9.15 -10.48
N ALA A 516 28.95 -9.55 -11.71
CA ALA A 516 27.59 -9.57 -12.26
C ALA A 516 27.10 -11.01 -12.50
N TYR A 517 25.85 -11.28 -12.10
CA TYR A 517 25.16 -12.56 -12.28
C TYR A 517 23.93 -12.37 -13.16
N LYS A 518 23.67 -13.30 -14.06
CA LYS A 518 22.44 -13.33 -14.86
C LYS A 518 21.22 -13.67 -13.99
N HIS A 519 20.02 -13.46 -14.53
CA HIS A 519 18.74 -13.85 -13.91
C HIS A 519 18.69 -15.31 -13.39
N ASP A 520 19.48 -16.24 -13.97
CA ASP A 520 19.58 -17.65 -13.56
C ASP A 520 20.64 -17.93 -12.47
N GLY A 521 21.33 -16.91 -11.98
CA GLY A 521 22.39 -17.02 -10.98
C GLY A 521 23.73 -17.55 -11.51
N THR A 522 23.90 -17.64 -12.84
CA THR A 522 25.22 -17.86 -13.46
C THR A 522 25.99 -16.55 -13.61
N VAL A 523 27.32 -16.61 -13.66
CA VAL A 523 28.19 -15.42 -13.73
C VAL A 523 28.25 -14.89 -15.16
N LEU A 524 27.87 -13.62 -15.38
CA LEU A 524 28.17 -12.90 -16.62
C LEU A 524 29.66 -12.54 -16.66
N TRP A 525 30.14 -11.84 -15.63
CA TRP A 525 31.56 -11.55 -15.43
C TRP A 525 31.95 -11.46 -13.95
N GLU A 526 33.22 -11.75 -13.67
CA GLU A 526 33.88 -11.56 -12.38
C GLU A 526 35.16 -10.75 -12.62
N ALA A 527 35.29 -9.58 -12.00
CA ALA A 527 36.49 -8.77 -12.12
C ALA A 527 37.65 -9.31 -11.27
N ASP A 528 38.89 -8.90 -11.58
CA ASP A 528 40.12 -9.42 -10.97
C ASP A 528 40.02 -9.47 -9.43
N ALA A 529 40.22 -10.66 -8.85
CA ALA A 529 40.07 -10.93 -7.43
C ALA A 529 41.09 -10.22 -6.50
N ASN A 530 41.98 -9.38 -7.04
CA ASN A 530 42.80 -8.43 -6.28
C ASN A 530 42.12 -7.05 -6.11
N LEU A 531 41.04 -6.75 -6.85
CA LEU A 531 40.24 -5.53 -6.67
C LEU A 531 39.34 -5.67 -5.42
N PRO A 532 39.21 -4.62 -4.59
CA PRO A 532 38.34 -4.65 -3.42
C PRO A 532 36.87 -4.67 -3.84
N ASP A 533 36.05 -5.38 -3.07
CA ASP A 533 34.61 -5.42 -3.26
C ASP A 533 33.92 -4.29 -2.47
N GLY A 534 32.74 -3.84 -2.93
CA GLY A 534 32.07 -2.64 -2.41
C GLY A 534 30.78 -2.32 -3.17
N PHE A 535 30.36 -1.07 -3.13
CA PHE A 535 29.00 -0.66 -3.54
C PHE A 535 28.92 -0.27 -5.02
N PRO A 536 27.99 -0.86 -5.80
CA PRO A 536 27.79 -0.51 -7.20
C PRO A 536 26.79 0.64 -7.41
N ALA A 537 26.89 1.31 -8.57
CA ALA A 537 25.88 2.15 -9.21
C ALA A 537 26.02 2.07 -10.74
N ILE A 538 25.00 2.49 -11.49
CA ILE A 538 24.94 2.40 -12.96
C ILE A 538 24.90 3.80 -13.61
N GLY A 539 25.49 3.92 -14.80
CA GLY A 539 25.34 5.07 -15.71
C GLY A 539 26.10 4.83 -17.02
N ASP A 540 25.82 5.59 -18.06
CA ASP A 540 26.63 5.63 -19.29
C ASP A 540 27.62 6.79 -19.20
N PHE A 541 28.93 6.49 -19.12
CA PHE A 541 30.01 7.48 -19.07
C PHE A 541 30.76 7.61 -20.41
N ASN A 542 30.30 6.93 -21.47
CA ASN A 542 30.97 6.82 -22.76
C ASN A 542 30.15 7.36 -23.95
N GLY A 543 28.81 7.33 -23.83
CA GLY A 543 27.84 7.82 -24.81
C GLY A 543 27.50 6.81 -25.91
N ASP A 544 27.55 5.51 -25.65
CA ASP A 544 27.19 4.45 -26.61
C ASP A 544 25.89 3.68 -26.28
N GLY A 545 25.23 4.00 -25.16
CA GLY A 545 23.92 3.48 -24.76
C GLY A 545 23.96 2.16 -24.00
N ASN A 546 25.16 1.67 -23.64
CA ASN A 546 25.34 0.49 -22.78
C ASN A 546 25.71 0.96 -21.36
N PRO A 547 25.34 0.22 -20.31
CA PRO A 547 25.65 0.61 -18.94
C PRO A 547 27.12 0.37 -18.58
N GLU A 548 27.67 1.29 -17.79
CA GLU A 548 28.88 1.10 -17.02
C GLU A 548 28.56 0.97 -15.53
N VAL A 549 29.38 0.21 -14.80
CA VAL A 549 29.23 -0.04 -13.36
C VAL A 549 30.30 0.74 -12.59
N VAL A 550 29.88 1.79 -11.88
CA VAL A 550 30.70 2.45 -10.86
C VAL A 550 30.81 1.52 -9.65
N VAL A 551 32.00 1.36 -9.08
CA VAL A 551 32.19 0.62 -7.81
C VAL A 551 33.09 1.40 -6.85
N ALA A 552 32.56 1.74 -5.68
CA ALA A 552 33.28 2.37 -4.58
C ALA A 552 33.64 1.33 -3.50
N ALA A 553 34.93 1.17 -3.19
CA ALA A 553 35.43 0.06 -2.37
C ALA A 553 36.80 0.31 -1.71
N ASN A 554 36.87 0.30 -0.38
CA ASN A 554 38.13 0.37 0.40
C ASN A 554 38.99 1.63 0.07
N GLY A 555 38.34 2.77 -0.19
CA GLY A 555 39.01 4.02 -0.55
C GLY A 555 39.36 4.13 -2.04
N ASP A 556 39.28 3.04 -2.81
CA ASP A 556 39.38 3.05 -4.27
C ASP A 556 37.98 3.24 -4.89
N ILE A 557 37.88 4.08 -5.92
CA ILE A 557 36.71 4.12 -6.82
C ILE A 557 37.11 3.85 -8.27
N ARG A 558 36.26 3.14 -9.02
CA ARG A 558 36.53 2.66 -10.38
C ARG A 558 35.24 2.49 -11.19
N ILE A 559 35.38 2.36 -12.50
CA ILE A 559 34.25 2.08 -13.42
C ILE A 559 34.59 0.85 -14.27
N HIS A 560 33.62 -0.05 -14.40
CA HIS A 560 33.68 -1.24 -15.26
C HIS A 560 32.75 -1.07 -16.49
N ASP A 561 33.22 -1.53 -17.65
CA ASP A 561 32.37 -1.87 -18.81
C ASP A 561 31.33 -2.92 -18.37
N GLY A 562 30.04 -2.61 -18.49
CA GLY A 562 28.96 -3.41 -17.91
C GLY A 562 28.77 -4.79 -18.56
N LEU A 563 29.13 -4.94 -19.83
CA LEU A 563 29.05 -6.22 -20.55
C LEU A 563 30.19 -7.18 -20.19
N THR A 564 31.40 -6.66 -19.94
CA THR A 564 32.63 -7.47 -19.85
C THR A 564 33.31 -7.45 -18.48
N GLY A 565 32.92 -6.54 -17.58
CA GLY A 565 33.55 -6.35 -16.27
C GLY A 565 34.96 -5.75 -16.35
N ALA A 566 35.40 -5.28 -17.52
CA ALA A 566 36.72 -4.68 -17.70
C ALA A 566 36.77 -3.29 -17.07
N VAL A 567 37.77 -2.99 -16.23
CA VAL A 567 37.94 -1.64 -15.67
C VAL A 567 38.31 -0.67 -16.79
N VAL A 568 37.41 0.27 -17.10
CA VAL A 568 37.58 1.31 -18.11
C VAL A 568 38.12 2.61 -17.52
N TRP A 569 37.89 2.86 -16.23
CA TRP A 569 38.39 4.04 -15.52
C TRP A 569 38.78 3.72 -14.07
N GLY A 570 39.90 4.28 -13.62
CA GLY A 570 40.47 4.04 -12.30
C GLY A 570 41.28 2.73 -12.21
N PRO A 571 41.44 2.14 -11.01
CA PRO A 571 40.97 2.66 -9.72
C PRO A 571 41.65 3.99 -9.32
N VAL A 572 40.94 4.80 -8.55
CA VAL A 572 41.38 6.08 -7.99
C VAL A 572 41.32 5.98 -6.46
N ASP A 573 42.50 6.00 -5.83
CA ASP A 573 42.65 6.04 -4.37
C ASP A 573 42.32 7.44 -3.85
N LEU A 574 41.26 7.54 -3.04
CA LEU A 574 40.79 8.77 -2.38
C LEU A 574 41.43 8.99 -0.99
N GLU A 575 42.28 8.07 -0.51
CA GLU A 575 42.79 7.96 0.87
C GLU A 575 41.69 7.93 1.97
N ALA A 576 40.42 7.67 1.59
CA ALA A 576 39.23 8.05 2.37
C ALA A 576 38.41 6.90 3.03
N GLY A 577 39.03 5.77 3.40
CA GLY A 577 38.41 4.77 4.28
C GLY A 577 37.73 3.59 3.56
N ARG A 578 36.40 3.45 3.67
CA ARG A 578 35.65 2.38 2.98
C ARG A 578 34.98 2.85 1.69
N LEU A 579 34.53 4.11 1.69
CA LEU A 579 33.62 4.74 0.75
C LEU A 579 32.17 4.27 0.88
N GLY A 580 31.25 5.21 0.70
CA GLY A 580 29.81 4.98 0.65
C GLY A 580 29.31 4.44 -0.68
N ALA A 581 28.00 4.20 -0.76
CA ALA A 581 27.35 3.89 -2.02
C ALA A 581 27.34 5.14 -2.93
N PRO A 582 27.88 5.05 -4.16
CA PRO A 582 28.04 6.23 -5.02
C PRO A 582 26.71 6.68 -5.64
N THR A 583 26.59 7.99 -5.84
CA THR A 583 25.56 8.62 -6.69
C THR A 583 26.10 8.83 -8.10
N VAL A 584 25.21 8.96 -9.08
CA VAL A 584 25.54 9.29 -10.48
C VAL A 584 24.56 10.36 -10.95
N ALA A 585 25.05 11.52 -11.42
CA ALA A 585 24.22 12.57 -12.02
C ALA A 585 25.09 13.62 -12.73
N ASP A 586 24.50 14.43 -13.62
CA ASP A 586 25.16 15.65 -14.09
C ASP A 586 25.16 16.70 -12.95
N LEU A 587 26.36 17.03 -12.46
CA LEU A 587 26.57 18.03 -11.40
C LEU A 587 27.02 19.38 -11.97
N THR A 588 27.24 19.48 -13.28
CA THR A 588 27.91 20.62 -13.95
C THR A 588 27.15 21.24 -15.12
N GLY A 589 26.05 20.62 -15.57
CA GLY A 589 25.18 21.09 -16.64
C GLY A 589 25.84 20.96 -18.01
N ASP A 590 26.72 19.97 -18.16
CA ASP A 590 27.59 19.76 -19.31
C ASP A 590 27.17 18.53 -20.15
N GLY A 591 26.22 17.73 -19.64
CA GLY A 591 25.60 16.57 -20.27
C GLY A 591 26.30 15.24 -20.02
N ASN A 592 27.27 15.19 -19.10
CA ASN A 592 27.99 13.97 -18.71
C ASN A 592 27.81 13.73 -17.20
N PRO A 593 27.65 12.48 -16.75
CA PRO A 593 27.51 12.20 -15.33
C PRO A 593 28.85 12.31 -14.56
N GLU A 594 28.80 13.07 -13.49
CA GLU A 594 29.74 13.06 -12.36
C GLU A 594 29.38 11.93 -11.37
N ILE A 595 30.29 11.64 -10.43
CA ILE A 595 30.06 10.69 -9.33
C ILE A 595 30.21 11.40 -7.98
N GLY A 596 29.19 11.32 -7.12
CA GLY A 596 29.26 11.72 -5.71
C GLY A 596 29.59 10.52 -4.81
N VAL A 597 30.50 10.68 -3.85
CA VAL A 597 30.84 9.61 -2.90
C VAL A 597 31.34 10.16 -1.55
N ALA A 598 30.76 9.66 -0.46
CA ALA A 598 31.22 9.94 0.90
C ALA A 598 32.42 9.08 1.30
N GLY A 599 33.33 9.63 2.10
CA GLY A 599 34.44 8.93 2.74
C GLY A 599 34.72 9.45 4.15
N GLN A 600 35.71 8.86 4.83
CA GLN A 600 35.91 8.97 6.28
C GLN A 600 35.99 10.41 6.85
N ARG A 601 36.46 11.37 6.06
CA ARG A 601 36.67 12.77 6.47
C ARG A 601 36.35 13.80 5.40
N GLU A 602 36.02 13.34 4.20
CA GLU A 602 35.77 14.19 3.05
C GLU A 602 34.67 13.54 2.21
N PHE A 603 33.72 14.34 1.76
CA PHE A 603 32.83 14.02 0.66
C PHE A 603 33.48 14.46 -0.65
N PHE A 604 33.36 13.67 -1.71
CA PHE A 604 33.97 13.94 -3.02
C PHE A 604 32.91 13.99 -4.12
N ALA A 605 33.02 15.00 -5.00
CA ALA A 605 32.44 14.97 -6.34
C ALA A 605 33.57 14.71 -7.36
N LEU A 606 33.33 13.80 -8.30
CA LEU A 606 34.34 13.28 -9.21
C LEU A 606 33.89 13.37 -10.68
N THR A 607 34.65 14.10 -11.50
CA THR A 607 34.46 14.15 -12.96
C THR A 607 35.12 12.94 -13.62
N VAL A 608 34.34 12.22 -14.44
CA VAL A 608 34.81 11.06 -15.19
C VAL A 608 35.43 11.49 -16.52
N ASN A 609 36.50 10.81 -16.94
CA ASN A 609 37.12 11.10 -18.23
C ASN A 609 37.81 9.85 -18.80
N LEU A 610 37.09 9.11 -19.64
CA LEU A 610 37.56 7.84 -20.23
C LEU A 610 38.76 8.02 -21.19
N ASN A 611 39.05 9.24 -21.65
CA ASN A 611 40.29 9.54 -22.40
C ASN A 611 41.53 9.56 -21.48
N THR A 612 41.34 9.64 -20.17
CA THR A 612 42.37 9.51 -19.13
C THR A 612 42.00 8.36 -18.17
N PRO A 613 42.00 7.09 -18.63
CA PRO A 613 41.39 5.96 -17.91
C PRO A 613 42.11 5.57 -16.62
N ASN A 614 43.27 6.15 -16.32
CA ASN A 614 44.03 5.96 -15.08
C ASN A 614 44.41 7.36 -14.56
N PRO A 615 43.45 8.15 -14.01
CA PRO A 615 43.71 9.50 -13.53
C PRO A 615 44.43 9.45 -12.16
N THR A 616 45.11 10.54 -11.81
CA THR A 616 45.46 10.80 -10.40
C THR A 616 44.29 11.45 -9.67
N LEU A 617 44.25 11.42 -8.33
CA LEU A 617 43.20 12.08 -7.53
C LEU A 617 42.91 13.52 -7.99
N ASN A 618 43.95 14.33 -8.18
CA ASN A 618 43.90 15.72 -8.68
C ASN A 618 43.43 15.88 -10.15
N GLN A 619 43.04 14.79 -10.83
CA GLN A 619 42.43 14.77 -12.17
C GLN A 619 41.04 14.14 -12.19
N ALA A 620 40.62 13.52 -11.08
CA ALA A 620 39.28 12.95 -10.91
C ALA A 620 38.41 13.85 -10.03
N VAL A 621 38.96 14.43 -8.97
CA VAL A 621 38.23 15.33 -8.06
C VAL A 621 37.83 16.61 -8.77
N LEU A 622 36.52 16.87 -8.83
CA LEU A 622 35.92 18.15 -9.15
C LEU A 622 36.05 19.08 -7.94
N TRP A 623 35.53 18.62 -6.79
CA TRP A 623 35.71 19.23 -5.47
C TRP A 623 35.67 18.16 -4.35
N SER A 624 36.19 18.51 -3.17
CA SER A 624 35.94 17.77 -1.92
C SER A 624 35.63 18.73 -0.78
N ASN A 625 34.77 18.30 0.14
CA ASN A 625 34.38 19.08 1.32
C ASN A 625 34.54 18.23 2.60
N VAL A 626 34.90 18.85 3.72
CA VAL A 626 35.35 18.14 4.94
C VAL A 626 34.16 17.75 5.82
N THR A 627 34.07 16.45 6.12
CA THR A 627 32.95 15.79 6.82
C THR A 627 33.46 14.94 7.99
N GLN A 628 32.55 14.33 8.75
CA GLN A 628 32.89 13.39 9.82
C GLN A 628 32.15 12.05 9.65
N ASP A 629 32.84 11.01 9.16
CA ASP A 629 32.35 9.62 9.07
C ASP A 629 33.48 8.64 9.46
N ALA A 630 33.94 8.76 10.70
CA ALA A 630 34.96 7.89 11.30
C ALA A 630 34.37 6.60 11.90
N SER A 631 33.07 6.57 12.18
CA SER A 631 32.33 5.43 12.71
C SER A 631 32.02 4.34 11.67
N SER A 632 31.54 4.70 10.48
CA SER A 632 31.28 3.74 9.39
C SER A 632 32.35 3.83 8.29
N SER A 633 32.63 5.06 7.84
CA SER A 633 33.31 5.45 6.60
C SER A 633 32.65 4.94 5.30
N MET A 634 31.35 4.66 5.34
CA MET A 634 30.55 4.01 4.28
C MET A 634 29.10 4.54 4.16
N THR A 635 28.79 5.69 4.75
CA THR A 635 27.48 6.36 4.63
C THR A 635 27.13 6.68 3.17
N GLY A 636 25.87 6.56 2.75
CA GLY A 636 25.45 6.90 1.38
C GLY A 636 25.25 8.40 1.16
N SER A 637 24.85 8.75 -0.06
CA SER A 637 24.27 10.04 -0.41
C SER A 637 23.19 9.87 -1.49
N SER A 638 22.40 10.92 -1.70
CA SER A 638 21.48 11.10 -2.82
C SER A 638 21.85 12.38 -3.57
N VAL A 639 21.17 12.62 -4.69
CA VAL A 639 21.44 13.74 -5.59
C VAL A 639 20.13 14.20 -6.25
N PHE A 640 19.91 15.51 -6.38
CA PHE A 640 18.65 16.11 -6.87
C PHE A 640 18.91 17.55 -7.38
N ASP A 641 18.35 17.94 -8.52
CA ASP A 641 18.37 19.32 -9.03
C ASP A 641 17.20 20.07 -8.40
N PHE A 642 17.46 20.87 -7.36
CA PHE A 642 16.37 21.52 -6.60
C PHE A 642 15.83 22.78 -7.28
N GLU A 643 16.66 23.47 -8.07
CA GLU A 643 16.33 24.77 -8.68
C GLU A 643 15.85 24.63 -10.15
N GLY A 644 15.82 23.41 -10.69
CA GLY A 644 15.43 23.11 -12.07
C GLY A 644 16.41 23.67 -13.10
N ASP A 645 17.67 23.86 -12.73
CA ASP A 645 18.66 24.64 -13.49
C ASP A 645 19.50 23.79 -14.46
N GLY A 646 19.40 22.45 -14.35
CA GLY A 646 20.15 21.47 -15.13
C GLY A 646 21.42 20.97 -14.46
N LYS A 647 21.62 21.26 -13.16
CA LYS A 647 22.71 20.74 -12.32
C LYS A 647 22.11 20.17 -11.05
N ALA A 648 22.52 18.97 -10.66
CA ALA A 648 22.02 18.37 -9.43
C ALA A 648 22.89 18.69 -8.20
N GLU A 649 22.25 19.03 -7.09
CA GLU A 649 22.86 19.17 -5.76
C GLU A 649 23.06 17.81 -5.11
N LEU A 650 24.08 17.70 -4.26
CA LEU A 650 24.38 16.49 -3.50
C LEU A 650 23.88 16.60 -2.06
N VAL A 651 23.02 15.66 -1.66
CA VAL A 651 22.42 15.62 -0.31
C VAL A 651 23.07 14.52 0.52
N TYR A 652 23.60 14.89 1.68
CA TYR A 652 24.45 14.02 2.49
C TYR A 652 24.28 14.26 3.98
N ASN A 653 24.29 13.20 4.78
CA ASN A 653 24.24 13.29 6.24
C ASN A 653 25.50 12.62 6.84
N ASP A 654 26.30 13.36 7.61
CA ASP A 654 27.46 12.83 8.33
C ASP A 654 27.15 12.48 9.80
N GLU A 655 28.14 12.22 10.65
CA GLU A 655 27.92 11.92 12.07
C GLU A 655 27.16 13.03 12.84
N LEU A 656 27.10 14.25 12.30
CA LEU A 656 26.67 15.46 13.01
C LEU A 656 25.65 16.33 12.24
N TYR A 657 25.68 16.33 10.91
CA TYR A 657 24.93 17.28 10.07
C TYR A 657 24.35 16.65 8.80
N LEU A 658 23.10 17.02 8.51
CA LEU A 658 22.53 17.01 7.16
C LEU A 658 23.08 18.22 6.40
N ARG A 659 23.49 18.02 5.15
CA ARG A 659 23.94 19.07 4.22
C ARG A 659 23.39 18.88 2.81
N VAL A 660 23.29 20.01 2.12
CA VAL A 660 23.14 20.07 0.66
C VAL A 660 24.32 20.86 0.09
N TYR A 661 24.96 20.33 -0.96
CA TYR A 661 26.08 20.97 -1.66
C TYR A 661 25.70 21.31 -3.10
N ASP A 662 26.09 22.49 -3.56
CA ASP A 662 26.10 22.86 -5.00
C ASP A 662 26.96 21.85 -5.78
N GLY A 663 26.37 21.22 -6.80
CA GLY A 663 27.00 20.13 -7.55
C GLY A 663 28.31 20.51 -8.23
N THR A 664 28.43 21.76 -8.70
CA THR A 664 29.58 22.25 -9.48
C THR A 664 30.76 22.69 -8.61
N THR A 665 30.50 23.22 -7.42
CA THR A 665 31.48 23.95 -6.59
C THR A 665 31.77 23.28 -5.26
N GLY A 666 30.82 22.53 -4.70
CA GLY A 666 30.90 21.99 -3.34
C GLY A 666 30.65 23.02 -2.25
N ASP A 667 30.21 24.24 -2.59
CA ASP A 667 29.74 25.23 -1.62
C ASP A 667 28.50 24.68 -0.89
N VAL A 668 28.44 24.91 0.43
CA VAL A 668 27.37 24.38 1.29
C VAL A 668 26.17 25.30 1.21
N LEU A 669 25.09 24.83 0.56
CA LEU A 669 23.82 25.55 0.45
C LEU A 669 23.03 25.46 1.76
N PHE A 670 23.04 24.29 2.39
CA PHE A 670 22.35 24.01 3.65
C PHE A 670 23.22 23.18 4.60
N GLU A 671 23.17 23.49 5.90
CA GLU A 671 23.76 22.69 6.98
C GLU A 671 22.84 22.73 8.21
N GLN A 672 22.36 21.56 8.66
CA GLN A 672 21.46 21.42 9.79
C GLN A 672 21.92 20.29 10.73
N PRO A 673 22.05 20.52 12.05
CA PRO A 673 22.42 19.48 13.01
C PRO A 673 21.47 18.28 13.00
N ASN A 674 22.00 17.14 12.57
CA ASN A 674 21.28 15.90 12.33
C ASN A 674 22.24 14.73 12.57
N THR A 675 22.14 14.10 13.74
CA THR A 675 23.13 13.09 14.18
C THR A 675 22.80 11.71 13.65
N SER A 676 23.85 10.94 13.35
CA SER A 676 23.80 9.49 13.18
C SER A 676 25.13 8.89 13.63
N TYR A 677 25.14 7.65 14.12
CA TYR A 677 26.36 6.85 14.17
C TYR A 677 26.83 6.39 12.77
N THR A 678 25.95 6.46 11.76
CA THR A 678 26.14 6.09 10.36
C THR A 678 26.36 4.59 10.08
N ALA A 679 25.83 4.15 8.95
CA ALA A 679 26.00 2.82 8.39
C ALA A 679 26.09 2.88 6.85
N VAL A 680 24.96 2.86 6.16
CA VAL A 680 24.85 3.00 4.68
C VAL A 680 23.67 3.89 4.29
N GLU A 681 22.99 4.49 5.26
CA GLU A 681 21.84 5.32 5.05
C GLU A 681 22.19 6.60 4.29
N TYR A 682 21.16 7.24 3.74
CA TYR A 682 21.23 8.57 3.16
C TYR A 682 19.84 9.23 3.18
N PRO A 683 19.76 10.57 3.11
CA PRO A 683 18.48 11.29 2.99
C PRO A 683 17.86 11.06 1.61
N ILE A 684 16.56 10.81 1.51
CA ILE A 684 15.88 10.70 0.20
C ILE A 684 15.26 12.04 -0.20
N ILE A 685 14.98 12.22 -1.50
CA ILE A 685 14.23 13.38 -2.02
C ILE A 685 12.98 12.85 -2.74
N VAL A 686 11.81 13.26 -2.27
CA VAL A 686 10.50 12.69 -2.64
C VAL A 686 9.41 13.70 -2.28
N ASP A 687 8.31 13.74 -3.04
CA ASP A 687 7.06 14.40 -2.61
C ASP A 687 6.41 13.45 -1.61
N VAL A 688 6.35 13.85 -0.34
CA VAL A 688 5.91 12.97 0.75
C VAL A 688 4.55 13.36 1.30
N ASN A 689 4.13 14.62 1.17
CA ASN A 689 2.83 15.09 1.65
C ASN A 689 1.81 15.34 0.52
N ASN A 690 2.08 14.77 -0.66
CA ASN A 690 1.25 14.83 -1.86
C ASN A 690 0.83 16.26 -2.23
N ASP A 691 1.79 17.19 -2.27
CA ASP A 691 1.56 18.58 -2.69
C ASP A 691 2.16 18.95 -4.04
N GLY A 692 3.01 18.09 -4.62
CA GLY A 692 3.74 18.34 -5.85
C GLY A 692 5.13 18.94 -5.63
N ALA A 693 5.53 19.33 -4.42
CA ALA A 693 6.85 19.87 -4.11
C ALA A 693 7.80 18.78 -3.60
N ALA A 694 9.10 18.91 -3.88
CA ALA A 694 10.10 18.00 -3.32
C ALA A 694 10.26 18.19 -1.80
N ASN A 695 10.57 17.12 -1.07
CA ASN A 695 10.95 17.17 0.33
C ASN A 695 12.21 16.31 0.60
N ILE A 696 13.06 16.72 1.54
CA ILE A 696 14.18 15.89 2.04
C ILE A 696 13.71 15.13 3.28
N VAL A 697 13.63 13.80 3.18
CA VAL A 697 13.32 12.90 4.31
C VAL A 697 14.61 12.31 4.86
N VAL A 698 14.83 12.40 6.18
CA VAL A 698 16.05 11.89 6.83
C VAL A 698 15.79 11.18 8.17
N GLY A 699 16.46 10.04 8.37
CA GLY A 699 16.52 9.33 9.64
C GLY A 699 17.50 9.96 10.64
N THR A 700 17.26 9.77 11.93
CA THR A 700 18.10 10.34 13.01
C THR A 700 18.31 9.37 14.17
N ASN A 701 19.53 9.37 14.72
CA ASN A 701 19.87 8.63 15.92
C ASN A 701 20.95 9.36 16.74
N ASP A 702 20.99 9.08 18.05
CA ASP A 702 21.93 9.69 18.98
C ASP A 702 22.50 8.68 20.00
N PHE A 703 22.31 7.37 19.78
CA PHE A 703 22.62 6.31 20.75
C PHE A 703 24.07 6.37 21.26
N GLU A 704 25.03 6.45 20.35
CA GLU A 704 26.49 6.53 20.64
C GLU A 704 27.00 7.94 20.97
N CYS A 705 26.15 8.99 20.92
CA CYS A 705 26.52 10.31 21.43
C CYS A 705 26.78 10.25 22.94
N ASP A 706 27.77 11.00 23.41
CA ASP A 706 28.33 10.96 24.77
C ASP A 706 29.04 9.64 25.21
N ASP A 707 29.11 8.60 24.38
CA ASP A 707 29.93 7.39 24.64
C ASP A 707 31.16 7.33 23.71
N VAL A 708 31.03 6.81 22.48
CA VAL A 708 32.15 6.80 21.50
C VAL A 708 32.13 7.97 20.52
N LEU A 709 30.95 8.53 20.22
CA LEU A 709 30.77 9.55 19.19
C LEU A 709 30.74 10.97 19.82
N PRO A 710 31.53 11.95 19.32
CA PRO A 710 31.65 13.28 19.93
C PRO A 710 30.48 14.23 19.56
N CYS A 711 29.26 13.71 19.50
CA CYS A 711 28.03 14.41 19.14
C CYS A 711 27.17 14.77 20.37
N PRO A 712 26.30 15.80 20.28
CA PRO A 712 25.30 16.09 21.31
C PRO A 712 24.10 15.15 21.17
N LYS A 713 23.61 14.59 22.29
CA LYS A 713 22.29 13.93 22.31
C LYS A 713 21.16 14.90 21.96
N GLY A 714 20.13 14.43 21.26
CA GLY A 714 19.27 15.28 20.45
C GLY A 714 17.87 14.73 20.20
N PHE A 715 17.51 14.61 18.91
CA PHE A 715 16.27 14.02 18.42
C PHE A 715 16.58 12.68 17.75
N SER A 716 15.66 11.72 17.84
CA SER A 716 15.75 10.40 17.22
C SER A 716 14.39 10.02 16.64
N GLY A 717 14.35 9.60 15.37
CA GLY A 717 13.13 9.46 14.57
C GLY A 717 13.34 9.96 13.13
N ILE A 718 12.25 10.35 12.46
CA ILE A 718 12.25 10.91 11.10
C ILE A 718 12.13 12.44 11.14
N ARG A 719 12.72 13.12 10.17
CA ARG A 719 12.52 14.55 9.87
C ARG A 719 12.24 14.74 8.38
N VAL A 720 11.38 15.71 8.07
CA VAL A 720 11.07 16.14 6.70
C VAL A 720 11.34 17.64 6.56
N PHE A 721 12.06 18.01 5.50
CA PHE A 721 12.38 19.38 5.16
C PHE A 721 11.84 19.74 3.77
N GLY A 722 11.40 20.98 3.58
CA GLY A 722 10.95 21.55 2.31
C GLY A 722 11.34 23.04 2.25
N ASP A 723 11.15 23.71 1.11
CA ASP A 723 11.45 25.15 1.01
C ASP A 723 10.41 26.02 1.76
N ASP A 724 10.82 27.17 2.29
CA ASP A 724 9.93 28.14 2.98
C ASP A 724 9.10 28.98 1.97
N ASN A 725 9.50 29.04 0.70
CA ASN A 725 8.84 29.81 -0.36
C ASN A 725 8.54 28.96 -1.62
N ASP A 726 8.40 27.64 -1.47
CA ASP A 726 7.94 26.69 -2.50
C ASP A 726 8.74 26.68 -3.83
N ASN A 727 10.06 26.97 -3.77
CA ASN A 727 10.90 27.03 -4.98
C ASN A 727 11.45 25.68 -5.46
N TRP A 728 11.24 24.61 -4.69
CA TRP A 728 11.83 23.30 -4.97
C TRP A 728 11.00 22.54 -6.01
N VAL A 729 11.64 22.19 -7.12
CA VAL A 729 10.97 21.57 -8.27
C VAL A 729 10.27 20.25 -7.94
N SER A 730 9.26 19.94 -8.76
CA SER A 730 8.43 18.75 -8.58
C SER A 730 9.21 17.45 -8.77
N THR A 731 8.79 16.41 -8.05
CA THR A 731 9.45 15.11 -8.02
C THR A 731 8.43 13.99 -7.88
N ARG A 732 8.89 12.73 -7.86
CA ARG A 732 8.00 11.58 -7.69
C ARG A 732 7.64 11.37 -6.23
N ARG A 733 6.47 10.79 -6.01
CA ARG A 733 5.93 10.41 -4.70
C ARG A 733 6.56 9.16 -4.11
N ILE A 734 7.30 8.40 -4.93
CA ILE A 734 7.83 7.10 -4.57
C ILE A 734 9.35 7.05 -4.53
N TRP A 735 9.90 6.51 -3.44
CA TRP A 735 11.30 6.10 -3.30
C TRP A 735 11.36 4.69 -2.72
N ASN A 736 11.32 3.67 -3.56
CA ASN A 736 10.94 2.34 -3.10
C ASN A 736 12.07 1.47 -2.52
N GLN A 737 13.35 1.78 -2.73
CA GLN A 737 14.47 0.93 -2.28
C GLN A 737 15.80 1.68 -2.08
N HIS A 738 16.82 1.01 -1.50
CA HIS A 738 18.15 1.63 -1.33
C HIS A 738 18.91 1.79 -2.66
N SER A 739 18.77 0.85 -3.59
CA SER A 739 19.31 0.91 -4.96
C SER A 739 18.29 1.52 -5.94
N TYR A 740 17.80 2.71 -5.60
CA TYR A 740 16.77 3.41 -6.37
C TYR A 740 17.31 4.03 -7.66
N HIS A 741 16.61 3.75 -8.76
CA HIS A 741 16.65 4.49 -10.02
C HIS A 741 15.23 4.57 -10.58
N ILE A 742 14.91 5.66 -11.27
CA ILE A 742 13.51 6.06 -11.54
C ILE A 742 12.73 4.95 -12.24
N ASN A 743 13.30 4.31 -13.26
CA ASN A 743 12.60 3.27 -14.01
C ASN A 743 12.43 1.92 -13.26
N ASN A 744 12.91 1.77 -12.02
CA ASN A 744 12.78 0.52 -11.26
C ASN A 744 11.38 0.33 -10.64
N VAL A 745 10.53 1.36 -10.61
CA VAL A 745 9.19 1.35 -10.00
C VAL A 745 8.29 2.43 -10.60
N ASN A 746 7.01 2.12 -10.80
CA ASN A 746 5.98 3.07 -11.25
C ASN A 746 5.47 3.96 -10.08
N GLU A 747 4.63 4.96 -10.35
CA GLU A 747 4.09 5.86 -9.29
C GLU A 747 3.23 5.12 -8.27
N ASP A 748 2.44 4.15 -8.74
CA ASP A 748 1.56 3.26 -7.97
C ASP A 748 2.31 2.17 -7.18
N GLY A 749 3.65 2.15 -7.21
CA GLY A 749 4.44 1.11 -6.56
C GLY A 749 4.55 -0.21 -7.34
N SER A 750 3.89 -0.34 -8.49
CA SER A 750 4.04 -1.51 -9.34
C SER A 750 5.44 -1.60 -9.97
N ILE A 751 5.95 -2.82 -10.11
CA ILE A 751 7.33 -3.10 -10.55
C ILE A 751 7.34 -3.41 -12.06
N PRO A 752 8.04 -2.63 -12.90
CA PRO A 752 8.07 -2.86 -14.35
C PRO A 752 8.68 -4.22 -14.73
N SER A 753 7.89 -5.06 -15.42
CA SER A 753 8.36 -6.35 -15.96
C SER A 753 9.47 -6.22 -17.03
N GLN A 754 9.59 -5.04 -17.66
CA GLN A 754 10.70 -4.66 -18.53
C GLN A 754 10.98 -3.17 -18.32
N GLU A 755 11.94 -2.80 -17.47
CA GLU A 755 12.29 -1.39 -17.25
C GLU A 755 12.85 -0.71 -18.52
N THR A 756 12.61 0.60 -18.63
CA THR A 756 13.38 1.46 -19.53
C THR A 756 14.78 1.63 -18.95
N SER A 757 15.82 1.51 -19.77
CA SER A 757 17.21 1.62 -19.33
C SER A 757 17.53 3.02 -18.79
N SER A 758 17.67 3.15 -17.47
CA SER A 758 17.91 4.42 -16.75
C SER A 758 19.11 5.22 -17.28
N TRP A 759 20.19 4.55 -17.70
CA TRP A 759 21.37 5.17 -18.31
C TRP A 759 21.15 5.75 -19.72
N VAL A 760 20.04 5.43 -20.37
CA VAL A 760 19.64 5.96 -21.69
C VAL A 760 18.56 7.04 -21.55
N ASP A 761 17.72 6.92 -20.52
CA ASP A 761 16.58 7.80 -20.24
C ASP A 761 17.01 9.09 -19.53
N HIS A 762 17.40 8.98 -18.25
CA HIS A 762 17.76 10.11 -17.39
C HIS A 762 19.26 10.16 -17.02
N ASN A 763 19.96 9.03 -17.14
CA ASN A 763 21.39 8.81 -16.81
C ASN A 763 21.81 9.26 -15.41
N THR A 764 21.01 8.91 -14.40
CA THR A 764 21.29 9.18 -12.99
C THR A 764 21.04 7.95 -12.10
N TYR A 765 21.60 7.95 -10.89
CA TYR A 765 21.48 6.86 -9.92
C TYR A 765 21.43 7.42 -8.49
N ARG A 766 20.45 7.00 -7.67
CA ARG A 766 20.08 7.63 -6.39
C ARG A 766 19.62 9.09 -6.54
N LEU A 767 18.89 9.34 -7.63
CA LEU A 767 18.20 10.59 -7.93
C LEU A 767 16.73 10.28 -8.16
N ASN A 768 15.86 11.18 -7.70
CA ASN A 768 14.44 11.20 -8.03
C ASN A 768 14.15 12.44 -8.91
N ARG A 769 13.14 12.36 -9.77
CA ARG A 769 12.52 13.47 -10.51
C ARG A 769 11.37 12.91 -11.35
N GLN A 770 10.46 13.77 -11.79
CA GLN A 770 9.56 13.44 -12.90
C GLN A 770 10.36 13.46 -14.22
N THR A 771 10.21 12.42 -15.04
CA THR A 771 10.92 12.26 -16.34
C THR A 771 10.11 12.82 -17.51
N GLU A 772 8.78 12.70 -17.47
CA GLU A 772 7.86 13.12 -18.53
C GLU A 772 7.59 14.64 -18.56
N LEU A 773 7.91 15.35 -17.47
CA LEU A 773 7.68 16.79 -17.29
C LEU A 773 8.99 17.60 -17.34
N ASP A 774 8.85 18.89 -17.69
CA ASP A 774 9.94 19.87 -17.57
C ASP A 774 10.28 20.07 -16.09
N PRO A 775 11.57 20.17 -15.68
CA PRO A 775 11.91 20.42 -14.28
C PRO A 775 11.28 21.68 -13.70
N GLN A 776 10.96 22.70 -14.51
CA GLN A 776 10.32 23.93 -14.06
C GLN A 776 8.79 23.91 -14.23
N ALA A 777 8.17 22.74 -14.45
CA ALA A 777 6.72 22.59 -14.53
C ALA A 777 6.02 23.03 -13.24
N ALA A 778 4.84 23.63 -13.37
CA ALA A 778 4.14 24.33 -12.28
C ALA A 778 2.60 24.21 -12.40
N PRO A 779 1.84 24.52 -11.33
CA PRO A 779 0.38 24.67 -11.39
C PRO A 779 -0.08 26.01 -12.01
N ASP A 780 -1.39 26.09 -12.31
CA ASP A 780 -2.13 27.31 -12.73
C ASP A 780 -3.55 27.24 -12.13
N LEU A 781 -3.80 28.00 -11.05
CA LEU A 781 -4.96 27.84 -10.16
C LEU A 781 -6.08 28.82 -10.50
N ILE A 782 -6.85 28.50 -11.54
CA ILE A 782 -7.95 29.32 -12.02
C ILE A 782 -9.23 29.11 -11.20
N LEU A 783 -10.07 30.15 -11.13
CA LEU A 783 -11.40 30.07 -10.53
C LEU A 783 -12.50 30.09 -11.60
N GLU A 784 -13.37 29.09 -11.60
CA GLU A 784 -14.45 28.91 -12.59
C GLU A 784 -15.87 28.91 -11.98
N GLU A 785 -16.85 29.22 -12.85
CA GLU A 785 -18.31 29.14 -12.60
C GLU A 785 -18.80 29.63 -11.21
N PRO A 786 -18.38 30.82 -10.72
CA PRO A 786 -18.71 31.26 -9.37
C PRO A 786 -20.18 31.60 -9.21
N GLN A 787 -20.74 31.33 -8.03
CA GLN A 787 -22.15 31.59 -7.69
C GLN A 787 -22.30 32.23 -6.31
N GLY A 788 -23.34 33.06 -6.15
CA GLY A 788 -23.66 33.71 -4.87
C GLY A 788 -25.16 33.66 -4.56
N LEU A 789 -25.56 32.73 -3.69
CA LEU A 789 -26.95 32.48 -3.30
C LEU A 789 -27.22 33.07 -1.92
N PHE A 790 -28.23 33.94 -1.78
CA PHE A 790 -28.51 34.67 -0.54
C PHE A 790 -30.01 34.79 -0.22
N ASP A 791 -30.36 34.60 1.06
CA ASP A 791 -31.63 35.05 1.63
C ASP A 791 -31.37 36.22 2.61
N ALA A 792 -31.93 37.39 2.27
CA ALA A 792 -31.73 38.68 2.92
C ALA A 792 -30.27 39.10 3.16
N CYS A 793 -29.65 38.64 4.25
CA CYS A 793 -28.28 38.99 4.68
C CYS A 793 -27.38 37.76 4.91
N THR A 794 -27.91 36.53 4.77
CA THR A 794 -27.16 35.28 4.95
C THR A 794 -27.18 34.52 3.64
N GLY A 795 -26.08 33.88 3.29
CA GLY A 795 -25.96 33.16 2.03
C GLY A 795 -24.65 32.41 1.90
N THR A 796 -24.44 31.89 0.71
CA THR A 796 -23.34 31.00 0.36
C THR A 796 -22.70 31.52 -0.91
N LEU A 797 -21.37 31.63 -0.89
CA LEU A 797 -20.53 31.87 -2.05
C LEU A 797 -19.88 30.53 -2.42
N THR A 798 -19.91 30.18 -3.70
CA THR A 798 -19.19 29.03 -4.26
C THR A 798 -18.41 29.45 -5.49
N THR A 799 -17.36 28.70 -5.79
CA THR A 799 -16.59 28.74 -7.03
C THR A 799 -15.96 27.38 -7.21
N TRP A 800 -15.70 26.97 -8.44
CA TRP A 800 -14.72 25.92 -8.68
C TRP A 800 -13.32 26.52 -8.60
N VAL A 801 -12.37 25.75 -8.08
CA VAL A 801 -10.94 25.91 -8.34
C VAL A 801 -10.56 24.84 -9.34
N THR A 802 -9.74 25.18 -10.35
CA THR A 802 -9.28 24.23 -11.37
C THR A 802 -7.76 24.32 -11.45
N ASN A 803 -7.07 23.17 -11.43
CA ASN A 803 -5.65 23.14 -11.75
C ASN A 803 -5.47 23.01 -13.26
N ALA A 804 -5.21 24.15 -13.92
CA ALA A 804 -4.97 24.23 -15.36
C ALA A 804 -3.46 24.11 -15.72
N GLY A 805 -2.59 23.84 -14.75
CA GLY A 805 -1.14 23.75 -14.94
C GLY A 805 -0.62 22.37 -15.33
N ALA A 806 0.69 22.17 -15.20
CA ALA A 806 1.40 20.94 -15.56
C ALA A 806 1.75 20.05 -14.35
N VAL A 807 1.75 20.61 -13.13
CA VAL A 807 2.02 19.91 -11.87
C VAL A 807 0.80 19.97 -10.96
N ARG A 808 0.61 18.94 -10.15
CA ARG A 808 -0.45 18.81 -9.15
C ARG A 808 -0.35 19.86 -8.03
N VAL A 809 -1.42 19.98 -7.24
CA VAL A 809 -1.47 20.82 -6.03
C VAL A 809 -2.06 20.01 -4.88
N GLY A 810 -1.51 20.18 -3.68
CA GLY A 810 -1.94 19.45 -2.48
C GLY A 810 -3.33 19.83 -1.95
N ALA A 811 -3.87 18.96 -1.09
CA ALA A 811 -5.07 19.24 -0.32
C ALA A 811 -4.89 20.45 0.61
N GLY A 812 -5.97 21.18 0.89
CA GLY A 812 -5.95 22.32 1.82
C GLY A 812 -5.64 23.68 1.20
N LEU A 813 -5.63 23.80 -0.13
CA LEU A 813 -5.37 25.05 -0.87
C LEU A 813 -6.38 26.15 -0.46
N PRO A 814 -5.94 27.36 -0.06
CA PRO A 814 -6.82 28.37 0.52
C PRO A 814 -7.49 29.27 -0.52
N VAL A 815 -8.83 29.28 -0.55
CA VAL A 815 -9.62 30.19 -1.40
C VAL A 815 -10.28 31.27 -0.55
N SER A 816 -9.77 32.50 -0.63
CA SER A 816 -10.29 33.64 0.12
C SER A 816 -11.42 34.35 -0.60
N PHE A 817 -12.52 34.60 0.12
CA PHE A 817 -13.68 35.34 -0.38
C PHE A 817 -13.75 36.75 0.20
N TYR A 818 -14.17 37.69 -0.64
CA TYR A 818 -14.21 39.11 -0.37
C TYR A 818 -15.56 39.73 -0.76
N GLY A 819 -15.91 40.83 -0.11
CA GLY A 819 -17.07 41.66 -0.47
C GLY A 819 -16.77 43.16 -0.34
N ASP A 820 -17.21 43.97 -1.31
CA ASP A 820 -17.21 45.44 -1.22
C ASP A 820 -18.66 45.96 -1.18
N ASP A 821 -19.02 46.66 -0.10
CA ASP A 821 -20.33 47.31 0.12
C ASP A 821 -20.39 48.77 -0.39
N GLY A 822 -19.35 49.19 -1.13
CA GLY A 822 -19.11 50.57 -1.57
C GLY A 822 -18.32 51.41 -0.57
N SER A 823 -17.92 50.85 0.59
CA SER A 823 -16.93 51.47 1.50
C SER A 823 -15.50 50.96 1.29
N GLY A 824 -15.32 49.91 0.49
CA GLY A 824 -14.06 49.21 0.22
C GLY A 824 -14.18 47.71 0.47
N GLN A 825 -13.33 46.94 -0.21
CA GLN A 825 -13.21 45.48 -0.09
C GLN A 825 -12.95 45.05 1.37
N GLN A 826 -13.65 44.00 1.80
CA GLN A 826 -13.60 43.37 3.12
C GLN A 826 -13.40 41.86 2.93
N TYR A 827 -12.45 41.27 3.65
CA TYR A 827 -12.32 39.80 3.74
C TYR A 827 -13.51 39.21 4.50
N LEU A 828 -14.13 38.17 3.94
CA LEU A 828 -15.32 37.53 4.49
C LEU A 828 -15.00 36.20 5.19
N GLY A 829 -13.95 35.52 4.74
CA GLY A 829 -13.51 34.20 5.17
C GLY A 829 -12.87 33.44 4.01
N GLN A 830 -12.33 32.26 4.29
CA GLN A 830 -11.79 31.35 3.29
C GLN A 830 -12.51 30.00 3.34
N ALA A 831 -12.50 29.30 2.22
CA ALA A 831 -12.63 27.85 2.18
C ALA A 831 -11.25 27.23 1.89
N LEU A 832 -11.13 25.91 2.04
CA LEU A 832 -9.96 25.14 1.63
C LEU A 832 -10.42 24.06 0.65
N THR A 833 -9.56 23.61 -0.27
CA THR A 833 -9.76 22.30 -0.92
C THR A 833 -9.67 21.19 0.14
N GLN A 834 -10.40 20.10 -0.05
CA GLN A 834 -10.33 18.90 0.78
C GLN A 834 -9.41 17.84 0.17
N LEU A 835 -9.34 17.75 -1.16
CA LEU A 835 -8.52 16.76 -1.87
C LEU A 835 -7.36 17.41 -2.65
N PRO A 836 -6.32 16.64 -3.04
CA PRO A 836 -5.33 17.08 -4.01
C PRO A 836 -5.94 17.24 -5.41
N MET A 837 -5.34 18.10 -6.23
CA MET A 837 -5.77 18.38 -7.61
C MET A 837 -4.63 18.09 -8.59
N GLU A 838 -4.71 16.98 -9.32
CA GLU A 838 -3.85 16.67 -10.47
C GLU A 838 -4.14 17.66 -11.65
N PRO A 839 -3.26 17.74 -12.66
CA PRO A 839 -3.52 18.53 -13.87
C PRO A 839 -4.86 18.21 -14.55
N GLY A 840 -5.75 19.20 -14.62
CA GLY A 840 -7.12 19.06 -15.14
C GLY A 840 -8.20 18.78 -14.09
N ASP A 841 -7.85 18.65 -12.81
CA ASP A 841 -8.83 18.46 -11.73
C ASP A 841 -9.51 19.77 -11.32
N SER A 842 -10.67 19.68 -10.65
CA SER A 842 -11.34 20.84 -10.04
C SER A 842 -12.14 20.50 -8.78
N GLU A 843 -12.10 21.36 -7.76
CA GLU A 843 -12.90 21.22 -6.53
C GLU A 843 -13.86 22.41 -6.28
N ARG A 844 -15.09 22.13 -5.84
CA ARG A 844 -16.17 23.13 -5.61
C ARG A 844 -16.16 23.70 -4.19
N VAL A 845 -15.21 24.59 -3.90
CA VAL A 845 -15.11 25.26 -2.60
C VAL A 845 -16.33 26.14 -2.24
N ARG A 846 -16.66 26.21 -0.93
CA ARG A 846 -17.89 26.83 -0.42
C ARG A 846 -17.68 27.65 0.86
N LEU A 847 -18.04 28.94 0.85
CA LEU A 847 -18.09 29.79 2.05
C LEU A 847 -19.51 30.24 2.41
N ASN A 848 -19.92 29.98 3.64
CA ASN A 848 -21.16 30.50 4.21
C ASN A 848 -20.93 31.87 4.89
N VAL A 849 -21.63 32.90 4.44
CA VAL A 849 -21.43 34.31 4.81
C VAL A 849 -22.68 34.88 5.50
N THR A 850 -22.48 35.76 6.48
CA THR A 850 -23.56 36.64 7.00
C THR A 850 -23.09 38.09 6.99
N LEU A 851 -23.76 38.90 6.16
CA LEU A 851 -23.45 40.29 5.86
C LEU A 851 -23.96 41.20 6.99
N THR A 852 -23.15 42.17 7.39
CA THR A 852 -23.45 43.03 8.55
C THR A 852 -24.11 44.38 8.19
N ASN A 853 -24.07 44.77 6.91
CA ASN A 853 -24.49 46.06 6.40
C ASN A 853 -25.49 45.95 5.24
N ALA A 854 -26.36 46.96 5.14
CA ALA A 854 -27.28 47.17 4.04
C ALA A 854 -26.59 47.89 2.86
N GLY A 855 -26.52 47.24 1.70
CA GLY A 855 -25.99 47.82 0.47
C GLY A 855 -25.97 46.80 -0.68
N PRO A 856 -25.69 47.24 -1.92
CA PRO A 856 -25.32 46.36 -3.01
C PRO A 856 -23.88 45.89 -2.81
N TRP A 857 -23.68 44.59 -2.62
CA TRP A 857 -22.35 44.00 -2.48
C TRP A 857 -21.81 43.54 -3.82
N ALA A 858 -20.52 43.76 -4.07
CA ALA A 858 -19.76 43.07 -5.11
C ALA A 858 -18.84 42.03 -4.45
N PHE A 859 -18.93 40.77 -4.86
CA PHE A 859 -18.19 39.67 -4.27
C PHE A 859 -17.06 39.20 -5.18
N PHE A 860 -15.97 38.73 -4.59
CA PHE A 860 -14.83 38.17 -5.31
C PHE A 860 -14.33 36.93 -4.56
N ALA A 861 -13.77 35.99 -5.30
CA ALA A 861 -12.97 34.89 -4.76
C ALA A 861 -11.55 35.01 -5.34
N VAL A 862 -10.56 34.54 -4.58
CA VAL A 862 -9.15 34.49 -4.96
C VAL A 862 -8.61 33.12 -4.56
N ALA A 863 -8.13 32.34 -5.52
CA ALA A 863 -7.39 31.10 -5.27
C ALA A 863 -6.01 31.42 -4.69
N ASP A 864 -5.49 30.48 -3.91
CA ASP A 864 -4.19 30.56 -3.25
C ASP A 864 -3.94 31.84 -2.42
N ASP A 865 -4.95 32.28 -1.66
CA ASP A 865 -4.87 33.48 -0.82
C ASP A 865 -5.10 33.12 0.65
N LEU A 866 -4.02 32.75 1.35
CA LEU A 866 -4.07 32.35 2.75
C LEU A 866 -4.51 33.49 3.67
N MET A 867 -5.68 33.34 4.29
CA MET A 867 -6.24 34.26 5.29
C MET A 867 -6.44 35.72 4.81
N GLY A 868 -6.49 35.94 3.49
CA GLY A 868 -6.61 37.27 2.88
C GLY A 868 -5.33 38.10 2.98
N ALA A 869 -4.17 37.46 2.81
CA ALA A 869 -2.87 38.11 2.76
C ALA A 869 -2.63 38.84 1.42
N GLY A 870 -3.09 38.25 0.32
CA GLY A 870 -2.80 38.65 -1.05
C GLY A 870 -1.38 38.27 -1.52
N ALA A 871 -1.24 38.12 -2.85
CA ALA A 871 -0.10 37.52 -3.54
C ALA A 871 1.31 38.01 -3.11
N PRO A 872 2.36 37.15 -3.16
CA PRO A 872 2.31 35.75 -3.60
C PRO A 872 1.52 34.84 -2.63
N GLY A 873 1.06 33.71 -3.13
CA GLY A 873 0.21 32.78 -2.38
C GLY A 873 0.99 31.79 -1.51
N THR A 874 0.53 30.54 -1.49
CA THR A 874 1.20 29.38 -0.88
C THR A 874 1.75 28.36 -1.89
N GLN A 875 1.53 28.59 -3.19
CA GLN A 875 2.11 27.88 -4.33
C GLN A 875 2.84 28.88 -5.25
N ASN A 876 3.75 28.39 -6.09
CA ASN A 876 4.31 29.19 -7.19
C ASN A 876 3.69 28.78 -8.53
N GLU A 877 2.97 29.69 -9.18
CA GLU A 877 2.22 29.38 -10.40
C GLU A 877 2.87 29.94 -11.68
N CYS A 878 2.55 29.33 -12.85
CA CYS A 878 3.00 29.92 -14.12
C CYS A 878 2.24 31.21 -14.51
N ASN A 879 1.10 31.53 -13.87
CA ASN A 879 0.30 32.72 -14.20
C ASN A 879 -0.57 33.33 -13.05
N GLU A 880 0.07 33.72 -11.94
CA GLU A 880 -0.44 34.51 -10.78
C GLU A 880 -1.44 35.68 -11.03
N ASP A 881 -1.66 36.09 -12.29
CA ASP A 881 -2.56 37.17 -12.70
C ASP A 881 -4.02 36.68 -12.96
N ASN A 882 -4.33 35.36 -12.87
CA ASN A 882 -5.66 34.79 -13.18
C ASN A 882 -6.48 34.26 -11.97
N ASN A 883 -5.86 34.09 -10.79
CA ASN A 883 -6.43 33.49 -9.57
C ASN A 883 -7.73 34.13 -9.04
N GLN A 884 -8.11 35.31 -9.54
CA GLN A 884 -9.25 36.09 -9.03
C GLN A 884 -10.45 36.11 -9.98
N ILE A 885 -11.63 35.78 -9.45
CA ILE A 885 -12.90 35.94 -10.16
C ILE A 885 -13.93 36.79 -9.40
N LEU A 886 -14.79 37.48 -10.15
CA LEU A 886 -15.97 38.19 -9.63
C LEU A 886 -17.11 37.19 -9.41
N VAL A 887 -17.57 37.05 -8.17
CA VAL A 887 -18.70 36.18 -7.82
C VAL A 887 -20.03 36.93 -8.05
N PRO A 888 -20.90 36.48 -8.98
CA PRO A 888 -22.14 37.16 -9.31
C PRO A 888 -23.22 36.91 -8.24
N ALA A 889 -23.52 37.94 -7.45
CA ALA A 889 -24.70 37.98 -6.59
C ALA A 889 -25.43 39.32 -6.73
N VAL A 890 -26.74 39.35 -6.41
CA VAL A 890 -27.53 40.58 -6.38
C VAL A 890 -28.29 40.68 -5.06
N THR A 891 -27.57 41.02 -4.00
CA THR A 891 -28.15 41.31 -2.69
C THR A 891 -28.48 42.80 -2.53
N ASP A 892 -29.71 43.10 -2.12
CA ASP A 892 -30.08 44.37 -1.48
C ASP A 892 -30.49 44.05 -0.04
N CYS A 893 -29.49 43.98 0.84
CA CYS A 893 -29.65 43.57 2.24
C CYS A 893 -30.48 44.59 3.05
N GLN A 894 -31.80 44.51 2.97
CA GLN A 894 -32.71 45.41 3.71
C GLN A 894 -33.02 44.88 5.13
N PRO A 895 -32.82 45.69 6.19
CA PRO A 895 -32.95 45.28 7.61
C PRO A 895 -34.35 45.49 8.23
#